data_AF-A0A8H7KZY0-F1
#
_entry.id   AF-A0A8H7KZY0-F1
#
_cell.length_a   1.000
_cell.length_b   1.000
_cell.length_c   1.000
_cell.angle_alpha   90.00
_cell.angle_beta   90.00
_cell.angle_gamma   90.00
#
_symmetry.space_group_name_H-M   'P 1'
#
loop_
_entity.id
_entity.type
_entity.pdbx_description
1 polymer ?
#
loop_
_entity_poly.entity_id
_entity_poly.type
_entity_poly.pdbx_seq_one_letter_code
_entity_poly.pdbx_strand_id
1 'polypeptide(L)'
;MGVFARHPRYTIALVAGLFVTVLLLSNADHRRLTDFYYSGSRVEAQIQLSEGYYKLALGERRRLIEKWGPTPAEVVSFPSNANEYTLWDFFTPAFQCPHRMQRMGTLGDGGKWVCGFERIEKKESCVIYSVGINHESSFEAHLLDRGPGCQVWGYDYSVDKFGPEIDEVPELKKRAHFKPYALGGKDEPRSTPPYYTLATLMAMNNHTFIDVLKIDIEGGEFDALSSLVDAYPAELPFGQLQLEIHARDEAQSAFPRFLAWWERLEAAGLRPFWTEPNLVYLNIWRGSRPDLTEMITRMDDSVYPEFNNTWRTFQVSTRCSKAPIRTGRILICDVELEAQPTYRGGGFSPVTASRHIYKPAPRILHPPHTLPPPTLLTEPFNMGFVSRHPRYTIALIVGAFVSVLVFANGEPAARAHRRPYPVAVRGKRPPQFGGGVEDQIALSEGYYELALDERRAMIAKWGPAAQIDPFPSSGEFYTLWDFFTASFQCPHRLQRLGTGGDGGKWVCGMERVAEKKDCVIYSVGINGESSFEAHLLERGAACQVWGYDFSVSSFGPEIEKVPDFKRRAHFKPYALGGADAPHASPPVYTLPTLMAANNHTFVDILKIDIEGAEFATLDALIDAYPPARGAWLPFGQLQIEIHARDSEYAKFPRFLEWWERLERAGLRPFWTEPNLVYVNLVQGVRPTLAEVRLLRLSLFFVRGADGCVQYSFINIRGKHELVSDLHLQ
;
A
#
# COMPACT_ATOMS: atom_id res chain seq x y z
N MET A 1 -30.60 68.58 -9.34
CA MET A 1 -29.51 68.40 -8.35
C MET A 1 -29.61 66.98 -7.82
N GLY A 2 -28.57 66.15 -7.96
CA GLY A 2 -28.63 64.72 -7.58
C GLY A 2 -28.53 64.47 -6.07
N VAL A 3 -28.87 63.25 -5.65
CA VAL A 3 -28.89 62.80 -4.23
C VAL A 3 -27.57 63.08 -3.50
N PHE A 4 -26.44 62.91 -4.20
CA PHE A 4 -25.08 63.23 -3.76
C PHE A 4 -24.95 64.60 -3.06
N ALA A 5 -25.66 65.63 -3.55
CA ALA A 5 -25.56 66.99 -3.03
C ALA A 5 -26.35 67.23 -1.73
N ARG A 6 -27.27 66.35 -1.34
CA ARG A 6 -28.12 66.52 -0.15
C ARG A 6 -27.65 65.72 1.06
N HIS A 7 -27.04 64.55 0.85
CA HIS A 7 -26.74 63.60 1.92
C HIS A 7 -25.34 62.97 1.80
N PRO A 8 -24.26 63.78 1.80
CA PRO A 8 -22.89 63.29 1.55
C PRO A 8 -22.43 62.24 2.57
N ARG A 9 -22.80 62.35 3.86
CA ARG A 9 -22.44 61.37 4.89
C ARG A 9 -23.02 59.97 4.61
N TYR A 10 -24.27 59.90 4.15
CA TYR A 10 -24.91 58.63 3.78
C TYR A 10 -24.36 58.07 2.48
N THR A 11 -23.97 58.93 1.54
CA THR A 11 -23.30 58.53 0.30
C THR A 11 -21.94 57.90 0.60
N ILE A 12 -21.14 58.52 1.47
CA ILE A 12 -19.84 58.00 1.92
C ILE A 12 -20.02 56.68 2.66
N ALA A 13 -21.01 56.57 3.56
CA ALA A 13 -21.30 55.33 4.28
C ALA A 13 -21.72 54.18 3.33
N LEU A 14 -22.51 54.47 2.30
CA LEU A 14 -22.95 53.48 1.31
C LEU A 14 -21.80 53.04 0.40
N VAL A 15 -20.92 53.97 -0.02
CA VAL A 15 -19.71 53.64 -0.79
C VAL A 15 -18.70 52.85 0.05
N ALA A 16 -18.50 53.21 1.32
CA ALA A 16 -17.64 52.46 2.25
C ALA A 16 -18.22 51.06 2.52
N GLY A 17 -19.54 50.94 2.70
CA GLY A 17 -20.24 49.66 2.84
C GLY A 17 -20.08 48.77 1.59
N LEU A 18 -20.24 49.34 0.40
CA LEU A 18 -19.96 48.63 -0.87
C LEU A 18 -18.50 48.22 -0.99
N PHE A 19 -17.54 49.07 -0.62
CA PHE A 19 -16.12 48.76 -0.67
C PHE A 19 -15.73 47.65 0.32
N VAL A 20 -16.26 47.68 1.55
CA VAL A 20 -16.09 46.61 2.53
C VAL A 20 -16.78 45.32 2.07
N THR A 21 -17.97 45.40 1.46
CA THR A 21 -18.66 44.22 0.90
C THR A 21 -17.87 43.63 -0.26
N VAL A 22 -17.30 44.44 -1.16
CA VAL A 22 -16.41 43.98 -2.24
C VAL A 22 -15.14 43.36 -1.67
N LEU A 23 -14.51 43.94 -0.64
CA LEU A 23 -13.34 43.36 0.03
C LEU A 23 -13.65 42.03 0.73
N LEU A 24 -14.82 41.91 1.37
CA LEU A 24 -15.25 40.66 2.01
C LEU A 24 -15.60 39.59 0.96
N LEU A 25 -16.19 39.97 -0.17
CA LEU A 25 -16.46 39.06 -1.29
C LEU A 25 -15.21 38.70 -2.11
N SER A 26 -14.18 39.56 -2.15
CA SER A 26 -12.88 39.25 -2.77
C SER A 26 -11.97 38.43 -1.87
N ASN A 27 -12.16 38.51 -0.55
CA ASN A 27 -11.45 37.70 0.44
C ASN A 27 -12.22 36.43 0.84
N ALA A 28 -13.43 36.21 0.30
CA ALA A 28 -14.15 34.94 0.37
C ALA A 28 -13.53 33.94 -0.62
N ASP A 29 -12.35 33.41 -0.26
CA ASP A 29 -11.36 32.84 -1.18
C ASP A 29 -11.71 31.43 -1.75
N HIS A 30 -13.00 31.08 -1.83
CA HIS A 30 -13.55 29.79 -2.27
C HIS A 30 -13.48 29.52 -3.79
N ARG A 31 -12.59 30.20 -4.55
CA ARG A 31 -12.46 30.01 -6.01
C ARG A 31 -11.02 29.88 -6.54
N ARG A 32 -10.02 29.62 -5.68
CA ARG A 32 -8.61 29.52 -6.12
C ARG A 32 -8.13 28.16 -6.66
N LEU A 33 -8.99 27.14 -6.70
CA LEU A 33 -8.60 25.80 -7.19
C LEU A 33 -8.95 25.52 -8.66
N THR A 34 -9.77 26.35 -9.31
CA THR A 34 -10.27 26.11 -10.69
C THR A 34 -9.51 26.88 -11.77
N ASP A 35 -9.13 28.13 -11.52
CA ASP A 35 -8.62 29.05 -12.57
C ASP A 35 -7.07 29.20 -12.61
N PHE A 36 -6.34 28.09 -12.51
CA PHE A 36 -4.90 28.08 -12.83
C PHE A 36 -4.68 28.09 -14.35
N TYR A 37 -4.56 29.28 -14.94
CA TYR A 37 -4.39 29.47 -16.38
C TYR A 37 -3.03 28.93 -16.87
N TYR A 38 -3.06 27.89 -17.72
CA TYR A 38 -1.87 27.13 -18.11
C TYR A 38 -0.94 27.93 -19.05
N SER A 39 0.30 28.16 -18.61
CA SER A 39 1.40 28.67 -19.46
C SER A 39 2.69 27.84 -19.40
N GLY A 40 2.75 26.82 -18.53
CA GLY A 40 3.86 25.86 -18.44
C GLY A 40 3.66 24.63 -19.32
N SER A 41 4.63 23.72 -19.31
CA SER A 41 4.46 22.38 -19.90
C SER A 41 3.38 21.59 -19.15
N ARG A 42 2.78 20.56 -19.79
CA ARG A 42 1.78 19.68 -19.15
C ARG A 42 2.28 19.09 -17.82
N VAL A 43 3.56 18.73 -17.76
CA VAL A 43 4.23 18.16 -16.58
C VAL A 43 4.44 19.22 -15.50
N GLU A 44 4.86 20.43 -15.87
CA GLU A 44 5.05 21.55 -14.94
C GLU A 44 3.74 21.91 -14.23
N ALA A 45 2.64 21.99 -14.97
CA ALA A 45 1.32 22.26 -14.40
C ALA A 45 0.83 21.12 -13.48
N GLN A 46 1.14 19.86 -13.80
CA GLN A 46 0.87 18.71 -12.90
C GLN A 46 1.68 18.83 -11.59
N ILE A 47 2.95 19.24 -11.64
CA ILE A 47 3.79 19.44 -10.46
C ILE A 47 3.28 20.61 -9.61
N GLN A 48 2.97 21.77 -10.22
CA GLN A 48 2.45 22.95 -9.50
C GLN A 48 1.10 22.67 -8.80
N LEU A 49 0.21 21.92 -9.46
CA LEU A 49 -1.03 21.41 -8.88
C LEU A 49 -0.76 20.46 -7.70
N SER A 50 0.19 19.53 -7.87
CA SER A 50 0.54 18.53 -6.86
C SER A 50 1.16 19.17 -5.60
N GLU A 51 1.98 20.21 -5.76
CA GLU A 51 2.41 21.11 -4.67
C GLU A 51 1.21 21.82 -3.99
N GLY A 52 0.13 22.08 -4.73
CA GLY A 52 -1.12 22.64 -4.21
C GLY A 52 -1.83 21.68 -3.24
N TYR A 53 -2.06 20.43 -3.67
CA TYR A 53 -2.61 19.39 -2.79
C TYR A 53 -1.69 19.09 -1.61
N TYR A 54 -0.37 19.12 -1.83
CA TYR A 54 0.58 18.89 -0.76
C TYR A 54 0.52 19.96 0.34
N LYS A 55 0.32 21.23 -0.02
CA LYS A 55 0.11 22.31 0.95
C LYS A 55 -1.17 22.15 1.78
N LEU A 56 -2.18 21.46 1.27
CA LEU A 56 -3.36 21.08 2.05
C LEU A 56 -3.01 19.99 3.07
N ALA A 57 -2.25 18.96 2.69
CA ALA A 57 -1.77 17.93 3.61
C ALA A 57 -0.84 18.48 4.71
N LEU A 58 -0.01 19.48 4.41
CA LEU A 58 0.74 20.25 5.43
C LEU A 58 -0.17 21.12 6.32
N GLY A 59 -1.39 21.44 5.86
CA GLY A 59 -2.47 21.96 6.70
C GLY A 59 -2.99 20.91 7.67
N GLU A 60 -3.34 19.72 7.15
CA GLU A 60 -3.84 18.61 7.99
C GLU A 60 -2.81 18.12 9.00
N ARG A 61 -1.51 18.02 8.64
CA ARG A 61 -0.43 17.74 9.60
C ARG A 61 -0.47 18.67 10.80
N ARG A 62 -0.63 19.99 10.57
CA ARG A 62 -0.67 20.98 11.65
C ARG A 62 -1.92 20.83 12.51
N ARG A 63 -3.10 20.60 11.91
CA ARG A 63 -4.33 20.29 12.67
C ARG A 63 -4.20 19.01 13.49
N LEU A 64 -3.52 17.98 12.97
CA LEU A 64 -3.29 16.72 13.67
C LEU A 64 -2.31 16.90 14.85
N ILE A 65 -1.31 17.76 14.70
CA ILE A 65 -0.43 18.20 15.81
C ILE A 65 -1.30 18.95 16.84
N GLU A 66 -1.99 20.02 16.44
CA GLU A 66 -2.87 20.81 17.31
C GLU A 66 -3.93 19.98 18.06
N LYS A 67 -4.45 18.89 17.46
CA LYS A 67 -5.41 17.94 18.06
C LYS A 67 -4.78 17.09 19.17
N TRP A 68 -3.55 16.61 18.99
CA TRP A 68 -2.95 15.56 19.83
C TRP A 68 -1.75 15.99 20.68
N GLY A 69 -1.20 17.18 20.41
CA GLY A 69 -0.08 17.80 21.11
C GLY A 69 0.12 19.23 20.59
N PRO A 70 -0.42 20.27 21.26
CA PRO A 70 -0.42 21.65 20.78
C PRO A 70 0.96 22.20 20.38
N THR A 71 2.03 21.64 20.92
CA THR A 71 3.39 21.71 20.38
C THR A 71 3.88 20.33 19.93
N PRO A 72 4.76 20.23 18.91
CA PRO A 72 5.35 18.96 18.48
C PRO A 72 6.12 18.18 19.56
N ALA A 73 6.43 18.79 20.72
CA ALA A 73 7.05 18.12 21.86
C ALA A 73 6.05 17.32 22.72
N GLU A 74 4.75 17.54 22.56
CA GLU A 74 3.67 16.86 23.29
C GLU A 74 3.06 15.69 22.49
N VAL A 75 3.32 15.63 21.18
CA VAL A 75 2.87 14.54 20.29
C VAL A 75 3.70 13.27 20.57
N VAL A 76 3.02 12.15 20.82
CA VAL A 76 3.65 10.85 21.08
C VAL A 76 3.63 10.04 19.79
N SER A 77 4.81 9.79 19.19
CA SER A 77 4.94 9.14 17.88
C SER A 77 4.24 7.78 17.75
N PHE A 78 4.16 7.00 18.83
CA PHE A 78 3.48 5.71 18.85
C PHE A 78 2.67 5.63 20.16
N PRO A 79 1.45 6.19 20.19
CA PRO A 79 0.63 6.24 21.39
C PRO A 79 0.21 4.82 21.82
N SER A 80 0.25 4.55 23.12
CA SER A 80 -0.21 3.28 23.73
C SER A 80 -1.51 3.44 24.53
N ASN A 81 -2.19 4.56 24.31
CA ASN A 81 -3.50 4.90 24.81
C ASN A 81 -4.46 5.05 23.62
N ALA A 82 -5.76 5.23 23.88
CA ALA A 82 -6.81 5.40 22.86
C ALA A 82 -6.76 6.76 22.11
N ASN A 83 -5.58 7.13 21.60
CA ASN A 83 -5.41 8.20 20.63
C ASN A 83 -5.29 7.54 19.25
N GLU A 84 -6.25 7.76 18.35
CA GLU A 84 -6.27 7.09 17.04
C GLU A 84 -5.29 7.71 16.03
N TYR A 85 -3.97 7.51 16.22
CA TYR A 85 -2.92 7.90 15.26
C TYR A 85 -1.59 7.14 15.42
N THR A 86 -0.70 7.27 14.43
CA THR A 86 0.72 6.89 14.46
C THR A 86 1.62 8.05 14.00
N LEU A 87 2.94 7.87 14.09
CA LEU A 87 3.96 8.79 13.59
C LEU A 87 3.71 9.21 12.14
N TRP A 88 3.24 8.29 11.32
CA TRP A 88 3.29 8.39 9.86
C TRP A 88 2.04 9.02 9.26
N ASP A 89 0.95 9.09 10.03
CA ASP A 89 -0.29 9.81 9.69
C ASP A 89 -0.08 11.32 9.49
N PHE A 90 0.97 11.85 10.10
CA PHE A 90 1.46 13.20 9.89
C PHE A 90 2.20 13.38 8.55
N PHE A 91 2.61 12.29 7.89
CA PHE A 91 3.57 12.27 6.78
C PHE A 91 3.03 11.63 5.49
N THR A 92 1.69 11.66 5.34
CA THR A 92 0.94 11.02 4.24
C THR A 92 1.36 11.44 2.80
N PRO A 93 1.25 10.54 1.81
CA PRO A 93 1.70 10.75 0.44
C PRO A 93 0.74 11.53 -0.48
N ALA A 94 0.50 12.80 -0.14
CA ALA A 94 -0.43 13.66 -0.86
C ALA A 94 0.10 14.30 -2.18
N PHE A 95 1.31 13.99 -2.64
CA PHE A 95 1.90 14.54 -3.88
C PHE A 95 1.86 13.50 -5.02
N GLN A 96 0.97 13.68 -5.97
CA GLN A 96 0.87 12.81 -7.14
C GLN A 96 2.15 12.83 -8.01
N CYS A 97 2.67 11.64 -8.32
CA CYS A 97 3.65 11.39 -9.38
C CYS A 97 3.11 11.96 -10.72
N PRO A 98 3.86 12.82 -11.44
CA PRO A 98 3.39 13.42 -12.70
C PRO A 98 3.47 12.46 -13.90
N HIS A 99 3.89 11.22 -13.68
CA HIS A 99 4.12 10.15 -14.65
C HIS A 99 3.45 8.86 -14.16
N ARG A 100 3.80 7.67 -14.67
CA ARG A 100 3.16 6.42 -14.23
C ARG A 100 3.92 5.77 -13.06
N MET A 101 3.19 5.33 -12.03
CA MET A 101 3.74 4.63 -10.86
C MET A 101 3.74 3.12 -11.13
N GLN A 102 4.89 2.45 -11.05
CA GLN A 102 5.04 1.04 -11.40
C GLN A 102 5.76 0.32 -10.27
N ARG A 103 5.18 -0.78 -9.75
CA ARG A 103 5.91 -1.69 -8.84
C ARG A 103 6.95 -2.47 -9.66
N MET A 104 8.13 -2.65 -9.07
CA MET A 104 9.30 -3.29 -9.72
C MET A 104 9.91 -4.29 -8.73
N GLY A 105 10.46 -5.39 -9.22
CA GLY A 105 10.85 -6.54 -8.38
C GLY A 105 9.69 -7.47 -8.05
N THR A 106 9.88 -8.40 -7.10
CA THR A 106 8.90 -9.41 -6.70
C THR A 106 7.71 -8.81 -5.93
N LEU A 107 6.53 -9.46 -6.00
CA LEU A 107 5.50 -9.30 -4.97
C LEU A 107 5.98 -9.84 -3.62
N GLY A 108 5.47 -9.26 -2.53
CA GLY A 108 6.07 -9.37 -1.20
C GLY A 108 7.15 -8.32 -0.95
N ASP A 109 7.97 -8.60 0.05
CA ASP A 109 9.21 -7.87 0.35
C ASP A 109 10.21 -7.94 -0.81
N GLY A 110 11.16 -7.01 -0.87
CA GLY A 110 12.11 -6.85 -1.97
C GLY A 110 11.59 -6.04 -3.15
N GLY A 111 10.27 -6.05 -3.42
CA GLY A 111 9.65 -5.22 -4.47
C GLY A 111 9.42 -3.76 -4.07
N LYS A 112 9.62 -2.84 -5.01
CA LYS A 112 9.75 -1.38 -4.75
C LYS A 112 9.09 -0.57 -5.89
N TRP A 113 8.25 0.42 -5.58
CA TRP A 113 7.58 1.29 -6.58
C TRP A 113 8.48 2.41 -7.16
N VAL A 114 8.27 2.72 -8.44
CA VAL A 114 9.06 3.69 -9.21
C VAL A 114 8.13 4.59 -10.03
N CYS A 115 8.31 5.90 -9.95
CA CYS A 115 7.57 6.86 -10.77
C CYS A 115 8.30 7.10 -12.10
N GLY A 116 7.56 7.07 -13.22
CA GLY A 116 8.07 7.48 -14.53
C GLY A 116 9.14 6.58 -15.13
N PHE A 117 9.24 5.31 -14.71
CA PHE A 117 10.26 4.40 -15.26
C PHE A 117 10.08 4.15 -16.76
N GLU A 118 8.87 4.34 -17.32
CA GLU A 118 8.62 4.36 -18.77
C GLU A 118 9.38 5.48 -19.51
N ARG A 119 10.06 6.38 -18.79
CA ARG A 119 10.97 7.40 -19.33
C ARG A 119 12.44 7.03 -19.08
N ILE A 120 12.74 6.41 -17.93
CA ILE A 120 14.09 5.97 -17.54
C ILE A 120 14.54 4.78 -18.38
N GLU A 121 13.66 3.79 -18.62
CA GLU A 121 13.91 2.61 -19.47
C GLU A 121 14.34 2.97 -20.92
N LYS A 122 14.04 4.19 -21.36
CA LYS A 122 14.31 4.73 -22.70
C LYS A 122 15.60 5.55 -22.78
N LYS A 123 16.33 5.75 -21.68
CA LYS A 123 17.63 6.43 -21.68
C LYS A 123 18.72 5.53 -22.27
N GLU A 124 19.62 6.13 -23.04
CA GLU A 124 20.82 5.44 -23.57
C GLU A 124 21.83 5.11 -22.46
N SER A 125 21.89 5.96 -21.43
CA SER A 125 22.64 5.74 -20.19
C SER A 125 21.77 6.12 -19.00
N CYS A 126 21.72 5.25 -18.00
CA CYS A 126 20.92 5.39 -16.79
C CYS A 126 21.70 4.87 -15.58
N VAL A 127 21.66 5.59 -14.46
CA VAL A 127 22.45 5.28 -13.25
C VAL A 127 21.52 4.95 -12.09
N ILE A 128 21.52 3.69 -11.65
CA ILE A 128 20.77 3.23 -10.48
C ILE A 128 21.76 3.02 -9.34
N TYR A 129 21.45 3.50 -8.15
CA TYR A 129 22.15 3.11 -6.91
C TYR A 129 21.17 2.29 -6.07
N SER A 130 21.69 1.27 -5.39
CA SER A 130 20.95 0.54 -4.37
C SER A 130 21.85 0.25 -3.19
N VAL A 131 21.42 0.65 -2.00
CA VAL A 131 22.15 0.51 -0.74
C VAL A 131 21.29 -0.30 0.21
N GLY A 132 21.86 -1.37 0.78
CA GLY A 132 21.10 -2.39 1.49
C GLY A 132 20.27 -3.22 0.51
N ILE A 133 20.76 -4.41 0.20
CA ILE A 133 20.23 -5.31 -0.83
C ILE A 133 19.97 -6.68 -0.22
N ASN A 134 20.74 -7.08 0.80
CA ASN A 134 20.70 -8.41 1.38
C ASN A 134 20.83 -9.47 0.26
N HIS A 135 20.07 -10.55 0.30
CA HIS A 135 20.09 -11.62 -0.70
C HIS A 135 18.95 -11.57 -1.74
N GLU A 136 18.15 -10.51 -1.76
CA GLU A 136 17.08 -10.29 -2.76
C GLU A 136 17.55 -9.22 -3.75
N SER A 137 17.47 -9.46 -5.06
CA SER A 137 17.83 -8.44 -6.06
C SER A 137 16.85 -8.40 -7.23
N SER A 138 15.59 -8.77 -6.99
CA SER A 138 14.53 -8.74 -8.00
C SER A 138 14.21 -7.31 -8.45
N PHE A 139 14.26 -6.32 -7.55
CA PHE A 139 14.05 -4.92 -7.88
C PHE A 139 15.08 -4.44 -8.90
N GLU A 140 16.36 -4.56 -8.58
CA GLU A 140 17.47 -4.17 -9.44
C GLU A 140 17.47 -4.98 -10.74
N ALA A 141 17.15 -6.28 -10.70
CA ALA A 141 17.04 -7.11 -11.88
C ALA A 141 15.90 -6.66 -12.83
N HIS A 142 14.72 -6.33 -12.28
CA HIS A 142 13.57 -5.83 -13.05
C HIS A 142 13.92 -4.47 -13.71
N LEU A 143 14.55 -3.55 -12.97
CA LEU A 143 15.04 -2.28 -13.55
C LEU A 143 16.06 -2.51 -14.67
N LEU A 144 17.00 -3.45 -14.49
CA LEU A 144 18.01 -3.75 -15.50
C LEU A 144 17.44 -4.44 -16.76
N ASP A 145 16.51 -5.40 -16.64
CA ASP A 145 15.94 -6.09 -17.83
C ASP A 145 15.09 -5.13 -18.67
N ARG A 146 14.29 -4.26 -18.03
CA ARG A 146 13.49 -3.24 -18.72
C ARG A 146 14.31 -2.06 -19.24
N GLY A 147 15.33 -1.62 -18.50
CA GLY A 147 16.23 -0.54 -18.88
C GLY A 147 17.56 -1.05 -19.43
N PRO A 148 17.71 -1.33 -20.75
CA PRO A 148 18.95 -1.87 -21.30
C PRO A 148 20.14 -0.90 -21.24
N GLY A 149 19.89 0.42 -21.20
CA GLY A 149 20.90 1.46 -20.97
C GLY A 149 21.20 1.73 -19.49
N CYS A 150 20.48 1.08 -18.55
CA CYS A 150 20.73 1.24 -17.12
C CYS A 150 21.91 0.38 -16.64
N GLN A 151 22.65 0.95 -15.69
CA GLN A 151 23.63 0.25 -14.83
C GLN A 151 23.24 0.44 -13.37
N VAL A 152 23.51 -0.56 -12.52
CA VAL A 152 23.23 -0.52 -11.08
C VAL A 152 24.49 -0.61 -10.25
N TRP A 153 24.56 0.20 -9.19
CA TRP A 153 25.66 0.25 -8.23
C TRP A 153 25.15 -0.16 -6.85
N GLY A 154 25.55 -1.34 -6.40
CA GLY A 154 25.07 -1.99 -5.20
C GLY A 154 26.04 -1.84 -4.03
N TYR A 155 25.52 -1.45 -2.87
CA TYR A 155 26.30 -1.18 -1.66
C TYR A 155 25.66 -1.83 -0.44
N ASP A 156 26.21 -2.95 0.01
CA ASP A 156 25.72 -3.61 1.23
C ASP A 156 26.87 -4.36 1.90
N TYR A 157 27.18 -4.00 3.15
CA TYR A 157 28.28 -4.58 3.90
C TYR A 157 27.99 -5.98 4.47
N SER A 158 26.73 -6.41 4.47
CA SER A 158 26.30 -7.70 5.03
C SER A 158 26.49 -8.87 4.07
N VAL A 159 26.61 -8.61 2.77
CA VAL A 159 26.76 -9.61 1.69
C VAL A 159 27.95 -9.28 0.78
N ASP A 160 28.43 -10.25 0.01
CA ASP A 160 29.60 -10.09 -0.89
C ASP A 160 29.24 -9.78 -2.36
N LYS A 161 27.96 -9.91 -2.72
CA LYS A 161 27.42 -9.75 -4.09
C LYS A 161 25.90 -9.53 -4.08
N PHE A 162 25.33 -9.20 -5.23
CA PHE A 162 23.87 -9.21 -5.48
C PHE A 162 23.26 -10.61 -5.35
N GLY A 163 21.93 -10.66 -5.14
CA GLY A 163 21.11 -11.87 -5.20
C GLY A 163 21.14 -12.58 -6.56
N PRO A 164 20.63 -13.83 -6.63
CA PRO A 164 20.73 -14.68 -7.81
C PRO A 164 20.02 -14.09 -9.04
N GLU A 165 19.02 -13.22 -8.84
CA GLU A 165 18.29 -12.52 -9.90
C GLU A 165 19.22 -11.69 -10.81
N ILE A 166 20.36 -11.26 -10.29
CA ILE A 166 21.45 -10.62 -11.06
C ILE A 166 22.65 -11.54 -11.19
N ASP A 167 23.10 -12.17 -10.10
CA ASP A 167 24.39 -12.87 -10.07
C ASP A 167 24.44 -14.13 -10.96
N GLU A 168 23.29 -14.77 -11.19
CA GLU A 168 23.16 -15.93 -12.08
C GLU A 168 22.72 -15.56 -13.50
N VAL A 169 22.46 -14.28 -13.80
CA VAL A 169 21.97 -13.79 -15.10
C VAL A 169 23.05 -12.94 -15.80
N PRO A 170 23.85 -13.52 -16.74
CA PRO A 170 25.06 -12.86 -17.25
C PRO A 170 24.84 -11.50 -17.93
N GLU A 171 23.68 -11.25 -18.54
CA GLU A 171 23.38 -9.97 -19.22
C GLU A 171 22.91 -8.85 -18.27
N LEU A 172 22.53 -9.19 -17.03
CA LEU A 172 22.28 -8.24 -15.95
C LEU A 172 23.58 -7.99 -15.18
N LYS A 173 24.30 -9.06 -14.82
CA LYS A 173 25.60 -9.02 -14.13
C LYS A 173 26.64 -8.10 -14.79
N LYS A 174 26.69 -8.06 -16.13
CA LYS A 174 27.59 -7.14 -16.89
C LYS A 174 27.35 -5.65 -16.63
N ARG A 175 26.19 -5.28 -16.09
CA ARG A 175 25.76 -3.89 -15.82
C ARG A 175 25.54 -3.63 -14.33
N ALA A 176 25.95 -4.57 -13.47
CA ALA A 176 25.76 -4.53 -12.03
C ALA A 176 27.11 -4.51 -11.31
N HIS A 177 27.34 -3.47 -10.51
CA HIS A 177 28.62 -3.19 -9.87
C HIS A 177 28.43 -3.22 -8.35
N PHE A 178 28.95 -4.25 -7.68
CA PHE A 178 28.76 -4.43 -6.24
C PHE A 178 30.00 -4.02 -5.42
N LYS A 179 29.79 -3.46 -4.22
CA LYS A 179 30.80 -3.25 -3.18
C LYS A 179 30.25 -3.53 -1.77
N PRO A 180 30.98 -4.27 -0.91
CA PRO A 180 30.57 -4.52 0.47
C PRO A 180 30.87 -3.33 1.38
N TYR A 181 30.22 -2.20 1.12
CA TYR A 181 30.41 -0.93 1.84
C TYR A 181 29.13 -0.52 2.57
N ALA A 182 29.27 0.19 3.69
CA ALA A 182 28.15 0.82 4.39
C ALA A 182 27.97 2.27 3.93
N LEU A 183 26.72 2.73 3.89
CA LEU A 183 26.38 4.15 3.73
C LEU A 183 26.23 4.80 5.11
N GLY A 184 26.68 6.04 5.27
CA GLY A 184 26.48 6.81 6.49
C GLY A 184 26.71 8.30 6.32
N GLY A 185 26.51 9.07 7.38
CA GLY A 185 26.64 10.54 7.38
C GLY A 185 28.08 11.09 7.29
N LYS A 186 29.09 10.21 7.21
CA LYS A 186 30.52 10.55 7.14
C LYS A 186 31.33 9.43 6.48
N ASP A 187 32.45 9.79 5.86
CA ASP A 187 33.40 8.82 5.30
C ASP A 187 34.31 8.24 6.39
N GLU A 188 34.27 6.92 6.57
CA GLU A 188 35.21 6.17 7.42
C GLU A 188 35.77 4.96 6.63
N PRO A 189 36.62 5.19 5.61
CA PRO A 189 37.17 4.13 4.73
C PRO A 189 38.15 3.15 5.41
N ARG A 190 38.26 3.21 6.76
CA ARG A 190 39.14 2.39 7.58
C ARG A 190 38.42 1.69 8.75
N SER A 191 37.12 1.93 8.93
CA SER A 191 36.32 1.16 9.90
C SER A 191 35.95 -0.21 9.30
N THR A 192 35.27 -1.05 10.07
CA THR A 192 34.83 -2.38 9.65
C THR A 192 33.37 -2.56 10.11
N PRO A 193 32.39 -2.52 9.18
CA PRO A 193 32.52 -2.28 7.74
C PRO A 193 33.03 -0.86 7.42
N PRO A 194 33.59 -0.61 6.22
CA PRO A 194 33.98 0.73 5.79
C PRO A 194 32.74 1.55 5.43
N TYR A 195 32.64 2.77 5.96
CA TYR A 195 31.54 3.69 5.69
C TYR A 195 31.91 4.76 4.66
N TYR A 196 30.93 5.15 3.84
CA TYR A 196 31.03 6.27 2.91
C TYR A 196 29.73 7.09 2.89
N THR A 197 29.86 8.38 2.58
CA THR A 197 28.76 9.25 2.18
C THR A 197 28.35 8.97 0.73
N LEU A 198 27.10 9.26 0.37
CA LEU A 198 26.65 9.10 -1.02
C LEU A 198 27.44 9.99 -1.98
N ALA A 199 27.80 11.21 -1.55
CA ALA A 199 28.63 12.13 -2.32
C ALA A 199 29.98 11.49 -2.71
N THR A 200 30.65 10.83 -1.77
CA THR A 200 31.91 10.12 -2.03
C THR A 200 31.70 8.88 -2.91
N LEU A 201 30.60 8.12 -2.75
CA LEU A 201 30.28 7.00 -3.64
C LEU A 201 29.92 7.45 -5.07
N MET A 202 29.37 8.65 -5.25
CA MET A 202 29.16 9.26 -6.57
C MET A 202 30.48 9.70 -7.20
N ALA A 203 31.34 10.38 -6.42
CA ALA A 203 32.66 10.82 -6.87
C ALA A 203 33.58 9.65 -7.26
N MET A 204 33.59 8.56 -6.49
CA MET A 204 34.38 7.35 -6.79
C MET A 204 34.04 6.71 -8.14
N ASN A 205 32.76 6.78 -8.54
CA ASN A 205 32.29 6.21 -9.80
C ASN A 205 32.23 7.25 -10.94
N ASN A 206 32.61 8.50 -10.68
CA ASN A 206 32.49 9.64 -11.62
C ASN A 206 31.03 9.87 -12.10
N HIS A 207 30.05 9.75 -11.19
CA HIS A 207 28.66 10.14 -11.45
C HIS A 207 28.33 11.52 -10.88
N THR A 208 27.54 12.30 -11.62
CA THR A 208 27.00 13.59 -11.17
C THR A 208 25.51 13.55 -10.84
N PHE A 209 24.81 12.48 -11.25
CA PHE A 209 23.37 12.31 -11.05
C PHE A 209 23.01 10.82 -10.97
N ILE A 210 21.94 10.49 -10.24
CA ILE A 210 21.38 9.13 -10.09
C ILE A 210 19.91 9.13 -10.54
N ASP A 211 19.52 8.23 -11.45
CA ASP A 211 18.13 8.12 -11.92
C ASP A 211 17.17 7.54 -10.89
N VAL A 212 17.63 6.54 -10.13
CA VAL A 212 16.88 5.80 -9.09
C VAL A 212 17.86 5.40 -7.98
N LEU A 213 17.59 5.80 -6.74
CA LEU A 213 18.50 5.64 -5.59
C LEU A 213 17.82 4.87 -4.45
N LYS A 214 17.97 3.55 -4.34
CA LYS A 214 17.51 2.81 -3.14
C LYS A 214 18.49 3.00 -1.98
N ILE A 215 17.96 3.29 -0.79
CA ILE A 215 18.66 3.34 0.50
C ILE A 215 17.77 2.57 1.48
N ASP A 216 18.19 1.38 1.89
CA ASP A 216 17.36 0.42 2.61
C ASP A 216 18.24 -0.18 3.73
N ILE A 217 18.56 0.66 4.74
CA ILE A 217 19.65 0.39 5.71
C ILE A 217 19.20 0.60 7.16
N GLU A 218 19.64 -0.29 8.04
CA GLU A 218 19.14 -0.47 9.42
C GLU A 218 19.43 0.72 10.38
N GLY A 219 18.74 1.86 10.25
CA GLY A 219 18.81 3.00 11.17
C GLY A 219 19.87 4.07 10.85
N GLY A 220 20.64 3.90 9.78
CA GLY A 220 21.68 4.85 9.33
C GLY A 220 21.17 5.98 8.43
N GLU A 221 19.88 5.99 8.11
CA GLU A 221 19.28 6.77 7.02
C GLU A 221 19.09 8.24 7.41
N PHE A 222 18.80 8.48 8.68
CA PHE A 222 18.69 9.83 9.27
C PHE A 222 19.98 10.64 9.06
N ASP A 223 21.13 10.02 9.35
CA ASP A 223 22.46 10.64 9.24
C ASP A 223 22.92 10.67 7.77
N ALA A 224 22.69 9.59 7.01
CA ALA A 224 23.03 9.52 5.60
C ALA A 224 22.31 10.60 4.79
N LEU A 225 20.99 10.76 4.93
CA LEU A 225 20.24 11.80 4.24
C LEU A 225 20.52 13.21 4.78
N SER A 226 20.80 13.37 6.08
CA SER A 226 21.23 14.67 6.58
C SER A 226 22.51 15.12 5.88
N SER A 227 23.52 14.24 5.81
CA SER A 227 24.77 14.53 5.08
C SER A 227 24.57 14.78 3.58
N LEU A 228 23.57 14.13 2.96
CA LEU A 228 23.24 14.32 1.56
C LEU A 228 22.61 15.69 1.29
N VAL A 229 21.69 16.14 2.15
CA VAL A 229 21.12 17.50 2.10
C VAL A 229 22.19 18.56 2.38
N ASP A 230 23.08 18.31 3.35
CA ASP A 230 24.17 19.22 3.71
C ASP A 230 25.25 19.35 2.61
N ALA A 231 25.50 18.27 1.85
CA ALA A 231 26.41 18.27 0.71
C ALA A 231 25.79 18.88 -0.57
N TYR A 232 24.45 18.85 -0.70
CA TYR A 232 23.73 19.31 -1.89
C TYR A 232 22.59 20.31 -1.55
N PRO A 233 22.89 21.48 -0.95
CA PRO A 233 21.89 22.41 -0.42
C PRO A 233 21.12 23.21 -1.47
N ALA A 234 21.38 23.02 -2.77
CA ALA A 234 20.76 23.73 -3.88
C ALA A 234 19.87 22.84 -4.76
N GLU A 235 20.36 21.63 -5.09
CA GLU A 235 19.66 20.64 -5.90
C GLU A 235 20.21 19.25 -5.54
N LEU A 236 19.33 18.31 -5.18
CA LEU A 236 19.73 16.95 -4.80
C LEU A 236 20.16 16.14 -6.04
N PRO A 237 21.20 15.29 -5.95
CA PRO A 237 21.84 14.69 -7.11
C PRO A 237 21.11 13.43 -7.64
N PHE A 238 19.79 13.35 -7.48
CA PHE A 238 19.00 12.19 -7.88
C PHE A 238 17.60 12.54 -8.41
N GLY A 239 17.12 11.75 -9.38
CA GLY A 239 15.82 11.91 -10.04
C GLY A 239 14.68 11.17 -9.36
N GLN A 240 15.00 10.12 -8.60
CA GLN A 240 14.23 9.59 -7.48
C GLN A 240 15.11 8.71 -6.58
N LEU A 241 14.58 8.40 -5.41
CA LEU A 241 15.16 7.67 -4.30
C LEU A 241 14.09 6.76 -3.69
N GLN A 242 14.56 5.77 -2.94
CA GLN A 242 13.78 4.72 -2.31
C GLN A 242 14.38 4.42 -0.92
N LEU A 243 14.03 5.23 0.08
CA LEU A 243 14.61 5.33 1.44
C LEU A 243 13.84 4.55 2.51
N GLU A 244 14.32 3.42 3.05
CA GLU A 244 13.72 2.88 4.29
C GLU A 244 13.95 3.79 5.50
N ILE A 245 13.03 3.78 6.46
CA ILE A 245 13.15 4.49 7.73
C ILE A 245 12.85 3.53 8.88
N HIS A 246 13.90 3.06 9.51
CA HIS A 246 13.90 2.25 10.70
C HIS A 246 13.73 3.14 11.96
N ALA A 247 12.55 3.76 12.12
CA ALA A 247 12.17 4.58 13.28
C ALA A 247 11.95 3.75 14.58
N ARG A 248 12.89 2.85 14.90
CA ARG A 248 12.85 1.91 16.04
C ARG A 248 13.47 2.47 17.33
N ASP A 249 14.45 3.36 17.22
CA ASP A 249 15.10 4.04 18.36
C ASP A 249 14.22 5.21 18.84
N GLU A 250 13.87 5.24 20.13
CA GLU A 250 13.08 6.33 20.72
C GLU A 250 13.74 7.70 20.54
N ALA A 251 15.08 7.76 20.48
CA ALA A 251 15.79 9.00 20.23
C ALA A 251 15.70 9.47 18.77
N GLN A 252 15.52 8.58 17.79
CA GLN A 252 15.28 8.92 16.38
C GLN A 252 13.79 9.18 16.10
N SER A 253 12.92 8.31 16.64
CA SER A 253 11.48 8.34 16.38
C SER A 253 10.73 9.42 17.16
N ALA A 254 11.36 10.09 18.14
CA ALA A 254 10.75 11.18 18.90
C ALA A 254 10.19 12.27 17.97
N PHE A 255 8.88 12.50 18.05
CA PHE A 255 8.14 13.33 17.09
C PHE A 255 8.78 14.67 16.72
N PRO A 256 9.28 15.52 17.65
CA PRO A 256 9.85 16.82 17.27
C PRO A 256 11.19 16.67 16.52
N ARG A 257 11.96 15.60 16.76
CA ARG A 257 13.19 15.32 15.99
C ARG A 257 12.84 14.78 14.60
N PHE A 258 11.89 13.84 14.53
CA PHE A 258 11.46 13.24 13.29
C PHE A 258 10.84 14.28 12.35
N LEU A 259 9.92 15.11 12.87
CA LEU A 259 9.32 16.23 12.15
C LEU A 259 10.40 17.19 11.63
N ALA A 260 11.32 17.64 12.49
CA ALA A 260 12.39 18.54 12.06
C ALA A 260 13.28 17.94 10.96
N TRP A 261 13.65 16.67 11.06
CA TRP A 261 14.41 15.95 10.02
C TRP A 261 13.62 15.83 8.71
N TRP A 262 12.35 15.47 8.78
CA TRP A 262 11.46 15.36 7.63
C TRP A 262 11.23 16.72 6.94
N GLU A 263 11.06 17.79 7.71
CA GLU A 263 10.97 19.17 7.19
C GLU A 263 12.26 19.62 6.49
N ARG A 264 13.45 19.10 6.87
CA ARG A 264 14.68 19.31 6.07
C ARG A 264 14.58 18.64 4.70
N LEU A 265 14.01 17.44 4.61
CA LEU A 265 13.78 16.76 3.33
C LEU A 265 12.77 17.51 2.46
N GLU A 266 11.69 18.03 3.05
CA GLU A 266 10.71 18.87 2.37
C GLU A 266 11.33 20.19 1.87
N ALA A 267 12.18 20.83 2.68
CA ALA A 267 12.91 22.04 2.32
C ALA A 267 13.96 21.80 1.22
N ALA A 268 14.64 20.64 1.25
CA ALA A 268 15.53 20.18 0.17
C ALA A 268 14.77 19.74 -1.10
N GLY A 269 13.43 19.87 -1.12
CA GLY A 269 12.62 19.70 -2.32
C GLY A 269 12.12 18.28 -2.55
N LEU A 270 11.70 17.56 -1.50
CA LEU A 270 11.11 16.22 -1.60
C LEU A 270 9.58 16.27 -1.29
N ARG A 271 8.69 15.41 -1.86
CA ARG A 271 7.18 15.48 -1.72
C ARG A 271 6.38 14.14 -1.84
N PRO A 272 5.74 13.59 -0.79
CA PRO A 272 5.42 12.16 -0.75
C PRO A 272 4.42 11.63 -1.80
N PHE A 273 4.83 10.63 -2.60
CA PHE A 273 4.07 10.10 -3.75
C PHE A 273 3.38 8.75 -3.56
N TRP A 274 3.86 7.93 -2.62
CA TRP A 274 3.34 6.58 -2.41
C TRP A 274 3.48 6.18 -0.95
N THR A 275 2.65 5.23 -0.48
CA THR A 275 2.98 4.32 0.62
C THR A 275 2.28 2.98 0.36
N GLU A 276 2.93 1.85 0.65
CA GLU A 276 2.34 0.50 0.60
C GLU A 276 3.00 -0.30 1.71
N PRO A 277 2.63 -0.05 2.98
CA PRO A 277 3.25 -0.69 4.14
C PRO A 277 3.66 -2.15 3.91
N ASN A 278 4.95 -2.48 4.11
CA ASN A 278 5.48 -3.84 4.06
C ASN A 278 4.79 -4.59 5.21
N LEU A 279 4.29 -5.80 5.02
CA LEU A 279 3.41 -6.42 6.03
C LEU A 279 4.13 -7.56 6.79
N VAL A 280 5.44 -7.74 6.55
CA VAL A 280 6.21 -8.94 6.89
C VAL A 280 6.91 -8.88 8.26
N TYR A 281 7.64 -7.82 8.60
CA TYR A 281 8.44 -7.81 9.84
C TYR A 281 7.65 -7.93 11.14
N LEU A 282 6.39 -7.47 11.23
CA LEU A 282 5.59 -7.69 12.45
C LEU A 282 5.07 -9.14 12.54
N ASN A 283 4.74 -9.75 11.41
CA ASN A 283 4.43 -11.18 11.31
C ASN A 283 5.60 -12.03 11.84
N ILE A 284 6.79 -11.83 11.28
CA ILE A 284 7.99 -12.64 11.57
C ILE A 284 8.63 -12.26 12.92
N TRP A 285 8.88 -10.97 13.17
CA TRP A 285 9.74 -10.52 14.28
C TRP A 285 9.00 -10.12 15.55
N ARG A 286 7.67 -9.89 15.50
CA ARG A 286 6.86 -9.68 16.71
C ARG A 286 5.89 -10.82 17.01
N GLY A 287 5.72 -11.78 16.10
CA GLY A 287 4.64 -12.78 16.18
C GLY A 287 3.25 -12.14 16.02
N SER A 288 3.22 -10.89 15.55
CA SER A 288 2.04 -10.06 15.40
C SER A 288 1.51 -10.28 14.01
N ARG A 289 0.53 -11.18 13.87
CA ARG A 289 -0.02 -11.47 12.57
C ARG A 289 -0.48 -10.17 11.88
N PRO A 290 -0.16 -10.02 10.59
CA PRO A 290 -0.47 -8.82 9.85
C PRO A 290 -1.91 -8.94 9.34
N ASP A 291 -2.86 -8.98 10.27
CA ASP A 291 -4.25 -9.09 9.92
C ASP A 291 -4.82 -7.68 9.57
N LEU A 292 -4.46 -6.58 10.27
CA LEU A 292 -5.14 -5.26 10.18
C LEU A 292 -4.63 -4.19 9.21
N THR A 293 -5.51 -3.56 8.44
CA THR A 293 -5.25 -2.47 7.48
C THR A 293 -6.59 -1.69 7.34
N GLU A 294 -6.65 -0.34 7.25
CA GLU A 294 -7.69 0.50 7.94
C GLU A 294 -9.09 0.45 7.28
N MET A 295 -10.16 1.09 7.76
CA MET A 295 -10.35 2.10 8.81
C MET A 295 -10.22 1.54 10.24
N ILE A 296 -10.69 2.29 11.23
CA ILE A 296 -11.07 1.80 12.56
C ILE A 296 -12.53 2.15 12.81
N THR A 297 -13.32 1.11 13.09
CA THR A 297 -14.49 1.27 13.94
C THR A 297 -14.07 1.14 15.41
N ARG A 298 -14.75 1.89 16.28
CA ARG A 298 -14.62 1.74 17.72
C ARG A 298 -15.56 0.61 18.15
N MET A 299 -15.02 -0.55 18.45
CA MET A 299 -15.75 -1.48 19.34
C MET A 299 -15.95 -0.80 20.69
N ASP A 300 -17.21 -0.64 21.09
CA ASP A 300 -17.61 -0.25 22.44
C ASP A 300 -18.51 -1.34 23.03
N ASP A 301 -18.12 -1.90 24.18
CA ASP A 301 -18.72 -3.07 24.83
C ASP A 301 -20.18 -2.81 25.26
N SER A 302 -21.14 -2.95 24.35
CA SER A 302 -22.50 -2.42 24.55
C SER A 302 -23.67 -3.29 24.07
N VAL A 303 -23.49 -4.60 23.84
CA VAL A 303 -24.61 -5.55 23.62
C VAL A 303 -24.55 -6.80 24.53
N TYR A 304 -24.74 -6.58 25.84
CA TYR A 304 -25.39 -7.57 26.71
C TYR A 304 -26.26 -6.85 27.75
N PRO A 305 -27.57 -7.13 27.83
CA PRO A 305 -28.42 -6.59 28.89
C PRO A 305 -28.18 -7.32 30.23
N GLU A 306 -28.20 -6.55 31.30
CA GLU A 306 -28.33 -6.99 32.71
C GLU A 306 -27.34 -8.07 33.21
N PHE A 307 -26.23 -7.63 33.82
CA PHE A 307 -25.88 -8.13 35.16
C PHE A 307 -25.31 -7.02 36.06
N ASN A 308 -25.59 -7.12 37.35
CA ASN A 308 -25.53 -5.98 38.27
C ASN A 308 -24.12 -5.71 38.82
N ASN A 309 -23.76 -4.44 38.97
CA ASN A 309 -22.41 -3.99 39.24
C ASN A 309 -22.15 -3.83 40.75
N THR A 310 -21.51 -4.82 41.39
CA THR A 310 -20.94 -4.65 42.74
C THR A 310 -19.52 -5.19 42.85
N TRP A 311 -18.54 -4.34 42.48
CA TRP A 311 -17.17 -4.52 42.92
C TRP A 311 -17.08 -4.47 44.46
N ARG A 312 -16.71 -5.60 45.08
CA ARG A 312 -16.17 -5.62 46.45
C ARG A 312 -14.95 -6.52 46.51
N THR A 313 -13.80 -5.87 46.67
CA THR A 313 -12.56 -6.35 47.30
C THR A 313 -12.57 -7.80 47.79
N PHE A 314 -11.81 -8.66 47.12
CA PHE A 314 -11.50 -10.01 47.61
C PHE A 314 -10.76 -9.93 48.95
N GLN A 315 -11.44 -10.24 50.04
CA GLN A 315 -10.79 -10.47 51.33
C GLN A 315 -10.10 -11.84 51.34
N VAL A 316 -8.84 -11.86 51.77
CA VAL A 316 -8.09 -13.10 52.04
C VAL A 316 -8.83 -13.93 53.09
N SER A 317 -9.15 -15.19 52.77
CA SER A 317 -9.94 -16.08 53.64
C SER A 317 -9.13 -17.32 54.03
N THR A 318 -8.20 -17.16 54.97
CA THR A 318 -7.52 -18.29 55.62
C THR A 318 -8.51 -19.06 56.51
N ARG A 319 -8.60 -20.38 56.33
CA ARG A 319 -9.44 -21.26 57.18
C ARG A 319 -8.61 -22.12 58.12
N CYS A 320 -8.28 -21.58 59.29
CA CYS A 320 -7.89 -22.40 60.43
C CYS A 320 -9.16 -22.83 61.21
N SER A 321 -9.27 -24.12 61.55
CA SER A 321 -10.41 -24.67 62.29
C SER A 321 -10.38 -24.32 63.78
N LYS A 322 -11.56 -24.08 64.38
CA LYS A 322 -11.70 -23.55 65.74
C LYS A 322 -11.43 -24.56 66.85
N ALA A 323 -10.64 -24.16 67.85
CA ALA A 323 -10.82 -24.55 69.25
C ALA A 323 -10.35 -23.39 70.17
N PRO A 324 -11.00 -23.12 71.32
CA PRO A 324 -10.63 -22.01 72.20
C PRO A 324 -9.72 -22.44 73.36
N ILE A 325 -8.87 -21.54 73.86
CA ILE A 325 -8.59 -21.34 75.29
C ILE A 325 -7.86 -20.00 75.52
N ARG A 326 -7.78 -19.57 76.78
CA ARG A 326 -7.26 -18.27 77.23
C ARG A 326 -5.71 -18.23 77.29
N THR A 327 -5.20 -17.01 77.51
CA THR A 327 -3.85 -16.68 78.03
C THR A 327 -2.62 -17.11 77.22
N GLY A 328 -2.13 -16.19 76.37
CA GLY A 328 -0.69 -15.86 76.32
C GLY A 328 0.14 -16.29 75.11
N ARG A 329 0.66 -15.27 74.39
CA ARG A 329 1.85 -15.27 73.49
C ARG A 329 1.82 -16.10 72.19
N ILE A 330 1.91 -15.34 71.08
CA ILE A 330 2.66 -15.57 69.83
C ILE A 330 2.92 -17.02 69.35
N LEU A 331 2.50 -17.31 68.11
CA LEU A 331 3.21 -18.23 67.22
C LEU A 331 3.01 -17.85 65.74
N ILE A 332 3.82 -18.44 64.87
CA ILE A 332 4.10 -18.04 63.47
C ILE A 332 3.35 -18.97 62.49
N CYS A 333 3.08 -18.50 61.27
CA CYS A 333 2.79 -19.32 60.09
C CYS A 333 3.52 -18.73 58.88
N ASP A 334 4.23 -19.58 58.13
CA ASP A 334 5.05 -19.21 56.98
C ASP A 334 4.28 -19.19 55.66
N VAL A 335 4.92 -18.70 54.59
CA VAL A 335 4.40 -18.71 53.21
C VAL A 335 5.45 -19.32 52.29
N GLU A 336 5.15 -20.50 51.74
CA GLU A 336 5.89 -21.05 50.59
C GLU A 336 5.09 -20.85 49.29
N LEU A 337 5.81 -20.57 48.21
CA LEU A 337 5.31 -20.47 46.85
C LEU A 337 6.09 -21.46 45.98
N GLU A 338 5.44 -22.54 45.56
CA GLU A 338 5.97 -23.47 44.56
C GLU A 338 4.93 -23.65 43.45
N ALA A 339 5.38 -23.82 42.20
CA ALA A 339 4.53 -23.69 41.02
C ALA A 339 4.88 -24.72 39.93
N GLN A 340 3.87 -25.03 39.11
CA GLN A 340 3.90 -25.97 37.97
C GLN A 340 3.99 -27.46 38.37
N PRO A 341 3.85 -28.41 37.42
CA PRO A 341 2.57 -28.61 36.73
C PRO A 341 2.07 -30.07 36.82
N THR A 342 0.76 -30.29 36.74
CA THR A 342 0.17 -31.64 36.84
C THR A 342 -0.01 -32.32 35.47
N TYR A 343 0.85 -33.30 35.20
CA TYR A 343 0.47 -34.45 34.36
C TYR A 343 1.04 -35.75 34.95
N ARG A 344 0.23 -36.82 34.96
CA ARG A 344 0.67 -38.18 35.36
C ARG A 344 0.80 -39.05 34.11
N GLY A 345 1.78 -39.95 34.01
CA GLY A 345 2.91 -40.20 34.91
C GLY A 345 3.54 -41.58 34.71
N GLY A 346 4.56 -41.90 35.51
CA GLY A 346 5.28 -43.18 35.50
C GLY A 346 6.47 -43.19 34.52
N GLY A 347 7.69 -43.57 34.93
CA GLY A 347 8.14 -43.92 36.27
C GLY A 347 9.64 -44.26 36.31
N PHE A 348 10.19 -44.47 37.51
CA PHE A 348 11.58 -44.84 37.83
C PHE A 348 12.71 -43.81 37.60
N SER A 349 13.05 -43.14 38.71
CA SER A 349 14.35 -42.82 39.32
C SER A 349 15.70 -42.95 38.57
N PRO A 350 16.74 -42.21 39.01
CA PRO A 350 17.73 -41.64 38.09
C PRO A 350 19.18 -42.10 38.31
N VAL A 351 20.08 -41.70 37.39
CA VAL A 351 21.54 -41.64 37.61
C VAL A 351 22.09 -40.26 37.20
N THR A 352 23.07 -39.80 37.97
CA THR A 352 23.69 -38.47 38.02
C THR A 352 24.23 -37.88 36.71
N ALA A 353 24.23 -36.55 36.62
CA ALA A 353 24.85 -35.77 35.55
C ALA A 353 26.39 -35.75 35.58
N SER A 354 27.02 -35.47 34.44
CA SER A 354 28.15 -34.51 34.35
C SER A 354 28.55 -34.11 32.91
N ARG A 355 28.59 -32.78 32.71
CA ARG A 355 29.59 -31.98 31.96
C ARG A 355 30.27 -32.48 30.66
N HIS A 356 30.16 -31.57 29.67
CA HIS A 356 31.25 -30.99 28.84
C HIS A 356 31.60 -31.54 27.43
N ILE A 357 32.05 -30.55 26.62
CA ILE A 357 32.81 -30.61 25.36
C ILE A 357 32.03 -31.08 24.11
N TYR A 358 31.69 -30.09 23.28
CA TYR A 358 31.45 -30.29 21.85
C TYR A 358 32.75 -30.67 21.13
N LYS A 359 32.71 -31.71 20.31
CA LYS A 359 33.60 -31.94 19.15
C LYS A 359 32.76 -32.38 17.96
N PRO A 360 33.17 -32.07 16.71
CA PRO A 360 32.33 -32.27 15.53
C PRO A 360 32.14 -33.75 15.18
N ALA A 361 30.96 -34.07 14.63
CA ALA A 361 30.60 -35.41 14.17
C ALA A 361 31.38 -35.83 12.88
N PRO A 362 31.62 -37.13 12.67
CA PRO A 362 32.48 -37.61 11.58
C PRO A 362 31.75 -37.73 10.24
N ARG A 363 32.52 -37.64 9.14
CA ARG A 363 32.09 -38.10 7.80
C ARG A 363 31.91 -39.61 7.80
N ILE A 364 30.90 -40.10 7.09
CA ILE A 364 30.82 -41.50 6.63
C ILE A 364 30.88 -41.49 5.09
N LEU A 365 31.66 -42.41 4.53
CA LEU A 365 31.91 -42.55 3.09
C LEU A 365 31.28 -43.85 2.58
N HIS A 366 30.61 -43.79 1.43
CA HIS A 366 30.33 -44.97 0.60
C HIS A 366 30.64 -44.64 -0.89
N PRO A 367 31.01 -45.65 -1.70
CA PRO A 367 31.80 -45.43 -2.92
C PRO A 367 30.94 -45.14 -4.18
N PRO A 368 31.55 -44.57 -5.24
CA PRO A 368 30.87 -44.28 -6.50
C PRO A 368 30.74 -45.53 -7.39
N HIS A 369 29.57 -45.70 -8.02
CA HIS A 369 29.41 -46.59 -9.17
C HIS A 369 29.79 -45.86 -10.47
N THR A 370 30.61 -46.50 -11.30
CA THR A 370 31.00 -45.99 -12.62
C THR A 370 30.06 -46.49 -13.72
N LEU A 371 29.77 -45.64 -14.69
CA LEU A 371 29.06 -46.00 -15.93
C LEU A 371 29.99 -45.82 -17.14
N PRO A 372 30.02 -46.75 -18.11
CA PRO A 372 30.88 -46.68 -19.29
C PRO A 372 30.34 -45.72 -20.37
N PRO A 373 31.19 -45.24 -21.29
CA PRO A 373 30.79 -44.35 -22.39
C PRO A 373 30.03 -45.10 -23.51
N PRO A 374 29.24 -44.38 -24.33
CA PRO A 374 28.45 -44.99 -25.40
C PRO A 374 29.30 -45.43 -26.61
N THR A 375 28.96 -46.57 -27.18
CA THR A 375 29.53 -47.08 -28.45
C THR A 375 28.89 -46.42 -29.66
N LEU A 376 29.69 -46.12 -30.69
CA LEU A 376 29.17 -45.82 -32.02
C LEU A 376 28.71 -47.12 -32.71
N LEU A 377 27.58 -47.03 -33.43
CA LEU A 377 27.18 -48.01 -34.45
C LEU A 377 27.08 -47.29 -35.79
N THR A 378 27.80 -47.79 -36.80
CA THR A 378 27.84 -47.24 -38.16
C THR A 378 27.27 -48.25 -39.16
N GLU A 379 26.01 -48.07 -39.55
CA GLU A 379 25.34 -48.81 -40.62
C GLU A 379 25.27 -47.95 -41.90
N PRO A 380 25.65 -48.47 -43.08
CA PRO A 380 25.73 -47.67 -44.31
C PRO A 380 24.37 -47.48 -45.01
N PHE A 381 24.08 -46.24 -45.42
CA PHE A 381 22.82 -45.89 -46.08
C PHE A 381 22.76 -46.42 -47.53
N ASN A 382 21.83 -47.33 -47.81
CA ASN A 382 21.79 -48.07 -49.08
C ASN A 382 21.05 -47.28 -50.19
N MET A 383 21.74 -46.93 -51.28
CA MET A 383 21.22 -46.11 -52.40
C MET A 383 20.26 -46.86 -53.37
N GLY A 384 19.31 -47.64 -52.83
CA GLY A 384 18.36 -48.43 -53.63
C GLY A 384 17.06 -47.73 -54.02
N PHE A 385 16.68 -46.63 -53.37
CA PHE A 385 15.27 -46.14 -53.40
C PHE A 385 14.96 -45.12 -54.51
N VAL A 386 15.94 -44.36 -54.98
CA VAL A 386 15.72 -43.16 -55.82
C VAL A 386 15.28 -43.49 -57.25
N SER A 387 15.58 -44.69 -57.76
CA SER A 387 15.45 -45.04 -59.18
C SER A 387 14.06 -45.52 -59.63
N ARG A 388 13.12 -45.80 -58.71
CA ARG A 388 11.86 -46.51 -59.04
C ARG A 388 10.62 -45.63 -59.15
N HIS A 389 10.59 -44.44 -58.54
CA HIS A 389 9.36 -43.65 -58.39
C HIS A 389 9.56 -42.13 -58.60
N PRO A 390 10.04 -41.67 -59.78
CA PRO A 390 10.45 -40.28 -60.00
C PRO A 390 9.37 -39.23 -59.70
N ARG A 391 8.08 -39.56 -59.91
CA ARG A 391 6.95 -38.68 -59.57
C ARG A 391 6.83 -38.43 -58.06
N TYR A 392 7.11 -39.44 -57.24
CA TYR A 392 7.11 -39.33 -55.77
C TYR A 392 8.41 -38.69 -55.27
N THR A 393 9.54 -38.94 -55.93
CA THR A 393 10.80 -38.24 -55.65
C THR A 393 10.67 -36.73 -55.88
N ILE A 394 10.05 -36.31 -56.98
CA ILE A 394 9.77 -34.90 -57.26
C ILE A 394 8.78 -34.33 -56.23
N ALA A 395 7.71 -35.06 -55.88
CA ALA A 395 6.77 -34.61 -54.86
C ALA A 395 7.43 -34.45 -53.47
N LEU A 396 8.36 -35.33 -53.09
CA LEU A 396 9.14 -35.22 -51.86
C LEU A 396 10.15 -34.07 -51.90
N ILE A 397 10.81 -33.82 -53.03
CA ILE A 397 11.73 -32.69 -53.20
C ILE A 397 10.97 -31.36 -53.15
N VAL A 398 9.83 -31.25 -53.85
CA VAL A 398 8.97 -30.05 -53.80
C VAL A 398 8.37 -29.87 -52.41
N GLY A 399 7.92 -30.95 -51.77
CA GLY A 399 7.44 -30.94 -50.39
C GLY A 399 8.50 -30.44 -49.41
N ALA A 400 9.72 -30.98 -49.48
CA ALA A 400 10.85 -30.54 -48.67
C ALA A 400 11.25 -29.08 -48.95
N PHE A 401 11.23 -28.65 -50.22
CA PHE A 401 11.54 -27.26 -50.59
C PHE A 401 10.47 -26.28 -50.09
N VAL A 402 9.19 -26.64 -50.14
CA VAL A 402 8.09 -25.88 -49.53
C VAL A 402 8.20 -25.88 -48.00
N SER A 403 8.52 -27.01 -47.37
CA SER A 403 8.79 -27.05 -45.93
C SER A 403 9.97 -26.16 -45.54
N VAL A 404 11.08 -26.15 -46.30
CA VAL A 404 12.20 -25.23 -46.07
C VAL A 404 11.77 -23.78 -46.25
N LEU A 405 10.97 -23.44 -47.27
CA LEU A 405 10.44 -22.08 -47.44
C LEU A 405 9.46 -21.66 -46.32
N VAL A 406 8.71 -22.60 -45.73
CA VAL A 406 7.82 -22.32 -44.58
C VAL A 406 8.61 -22.18 -43.28
N PHE A 407 9.58 -23.07 -43.02
CA PHE A 407 10.31 -23.11 -41.75
C PHE A 407 11.59 -22.24 -41.71
N ALA A 408 12.14 -21.80 -42.85
CA ALA A 408 13.23 -20.83 -42.90
C ALA A 408 12.74 -19.36 -42.91
N ASN A 409 11.44 -19.13 -43.11
CA ASN A 409 10.79 -17.82 -42.88
C ASN A 409 10.12 -17.73 -41.50
N GLY A 410 10.11 -18.81 -40.71
CA GLY A 410 9.93 -18.72 -39.27
C GLY A 410 11.25 -18.28 -38.64
N GLU A 411 11.24 -17.30 -37.74
CA GLU A 411 12.42 -16.97 -36.96
C GLU A 411 12.90 -18.23 -36.21
N PRO A 412 14.22 -18.52 -36.21
CA PRO A 412 14.72 -19.69 -35.50
C PRO A 412 14.43 -19.50 -34.01
N ALA A 413 13.61 -20.40 -33.44
CA ALA A 413 13.30 -20.41 -32.02
C ALA A 413 14.58 -20.62 -31.21
N ALA A 414 15.21 -19.51 -30.82
CA ALA A 414 16.37 -19.50 -29.94
C ALA A 414 16.03 -20.29 -28.68
N ARG A 415 17.01 -21.03 -28.14
CA ARG A 415 16.84 -21.75 -26.87
C ARG A 415 16.40 -20.75 -25.80
N ALA A 416 15.11 -20.79 -25.47
CA ALA A 416 14.50 -19.87 -24.53
C ALA A 416 14.95 -20.22 -23.11
N HIS A 417 16.09 -19.64 -22.71
CA HIS A 417 16.22 -19.18 -21.33
C HIS A 417 15.01 -18.30 -21.06
N ARG A 418 14.10 -18.77 -20.21
CA ARG A 418 12.91 -18.00 -19.80
C ARG A 418 13.42 -16.70 -19.20
N ARG A 419 13.15 -15.56 -19.87
CA ARG A 419 13.23 -14.27 -19.19
C ARG A 419 12.16 -14.28 -18.10
N PRO A 420 12.48 -13.91 -16.85
CA PRO A 420 11.48 -13.89 -15.78
C PRO A 420 10.42 -12.79 -16.00
N TYR A 421 10.74 -11.75 -16.76
CA TYR A 421 9.84 -10.63 -17.07
C TYR A 421 9.53 -10.57 -18.58
N PRO A 422 8.29 -10.20 -18.97
CA PRO A 422 7.90 -10.07 -20.37
C PRO A 422 8.45 -8.78 -20.99
N VAL A 423 9.26 -8.92 -22.05
CA VAL A 423 9.77 -7.76 -22.81
C VAL A 423 8.60 -7.00 -23.45
N ALA A 424 8.53 -5.69 -23.19
CA ALA A 424 7.50 -4.81 -23.73
C ALA A 424 7.35 -4.96 -25.25
N VAL A 425 6.10 -5.09 -25.73
CA VAL A 425 5.78 -5.54 -27.09
C VAL A 425 6.32 -4.58 -28.17
N ARG A 426 7.50 -4.90 -28.73
CA ARG A 426 8.06 -4.27 -29.93
C ARG A 426 7.16 -4.57 -31.13
N GLY A 427 6.22 -3.68 -31.43
CA GLY A 427 5.38 -3.78 -32.62
C GLY A 427 4.27 -2.74 -32.72
N LYS A 428 3.77 -2.24 -31.59
CA LYS A 428 2.85 -1.08 -31.55
C LYS A 428 3.58 0.13 -30.98
N ARG A 429 3.34 1.32 -31.55
CA ARG A 429 3.70 2.57 -30.86
C ARG A 429 2.90 2.60 -29.55
N PRO A 430 3.52 2.84 -28.37
CA PRO A 430 2.74 3.17 -27.19
C PRO A 430 1.94 4.45 -27.48
N PRO A 431 0.70 4.60 -26.94
CA PRO A 431 -0.03 5.85 -27.04
C PRO A 431 0.85 7.02 -26.57
N GLN A 432 0.86 8.12 -27.33
CA GLN A 432 1.50 9.33 -26.87
C GLN A 432 0.78 9.83 -25.60
N PHE A 433 1.53 10.41 -24.65
CA PHE A 433 0.94 11.05 -23.46
C PHE A 433 0.06 12.23 -23.90
N GLY A 434 -1.23 11.95 -24.09
CA GLY A 434 -2.10 12.69 -25.02
C GLY A 434 -3.35 11.93 -25.45
N GLY A 435 -3.38 10.60 -25.30
CA GLY A 435 -4.61 9.80 -25.39
C GLY A 435 -5.67 10.16 -24.33
N GLY A 436 -6.90 9.71 -24.56
CA GLY A 436 -8.07 9.97 -23.72
C GLY A 436 -8.06 9.24 -22.38
N VAL A 437 -9.16 9.30 -21.63
CA VAL A 437 -9.34 8.51 -20.40
C VAL A 437 -9.32 7.01 -20.71
N GLU A 438 -9.92 6.63 -21.82
CA GLU A 438 -10.01 5.26 -22.33
C GLU A 438 -8.62 4.70 -22.69
N ASP A 439 -7.73 5.49 -23.31
CA ASP A 439 -6.33 5.11 -23.55
C ASP A 439 -5.55 4.96 -22.24
N GLN A 440 -5.85 5.80 -21.25
CA GLN A 440 -5.19 5.74 -19.95
C GLN A 440 -5.59 4.48 -19.18
N ILE A 441 -6.87 4.11 -19.20
CA ILE A 441 -7.41 2.87 -18.63
C ILE A 441 -6.87 1.64 -19.36
N ALA A 442 -6.88 1.63 -20.71
CA ALA A 442 -6.34 0.51 -21.48
C ALA A 442 -4.84 0.25 -21.19
N LEU A 443 -4.08 1.29 -20.88
CA LEU A 443 -2.70 1.16 -20.44
C LEU A 443 -2.57 0.77 -18.96
N SER A 444 -3.47 1.23 -18.08
CA SER A 444 -3.53 0.77 -16.67
C SER A 444 -3.90 -0.73 -16.57
N GLU A 445 -4.85 -1.21 -17.38
CA GLU A 445 -5.18 -2.65 -17.50
C GLU A 445 -3.95 -3.47 -17.93
N GLY A 446 -3.16 -2.94 -18.87
CA GLY A 446 -1.92 -3.59 -19.34
C GLY A 446 -0.86 -3.74 -18.25
N TYR A 447 -0.83 -2.85 -17.24
CA TYR A 447 0.02 -3.02 -16.05
C TYR A 447 -0.66 -3.90 -14.99
N TYR A 448 -1.99 -3.86 -14.88
CA TYR A 448 -2.73 -4.71 -13.96
C TYR A 448 -2.55 -6.20 -14.29
N GLU A 449 -2.64 -6.60 -15.57
CA GLU A 449 -2.37 -7.98 -15.99
C GLU A 449 -0.95 -8.46 -15.69
N LEU A 450 0.05 -7.56 -15.65
CA LEU A 450 1.40 -7.92 -15.21
C LEU A 450 1.43 -8.24 -13.71
N ALA A 451 0.75 -7.44 -12.88
CA ALA A 451 0.59 -7.76 -11.46
C ALA A 451 -0.24 -9.04 -11.24
N LEU A 452 -1.18 -9.37 -12.14
CA LEU A 452 -1.88 -10.66 -12.11
C LEU A 452 -0.95 -11.83 -12.51
N ASP A 453 -0.02 -11.65 -13.44
CA ASP A 453 1.03 -12.64 -13.74
C ASP A 453 2.01 -12.79 -12.58
N GLU A 454 2.39 -11.70 -11.91
CA GLU A 454 3.20 -11.75 -10.69
C GLU A 454 2.45 -12.46 -9.55
N ARG A 455 1.13 -12.23 -9.38
CA ARG A 455 0.27 -12.98 -8.43
C ARG A 455 0.27 -14.48 -8.76
N ARG A 456 0.10 -14.83 -10.04
CA ARG A 456 0.16 -16.22 -10.54
C ARG A 456 1.53 -16.86 -10.24
N ALA A 457 2.62 -16.12 -10.40
CA ALA A 457 3.99 -16.57 -10.09
C ALA A 457 4.25 -16.71 -8.58
N MET A 458 3.74 -15.78 -7.77
CA MET A 458 3.86 -15.80 -6.30
C MET A 458 3.08 -16.97 -5.69
N ILE A 459 1.89 -17.27 -6.22
CA ILE A 459 1.16 -18.50 -5.88
C ILE A 459 2.01 -19.71 -6.26
N ALA A 460 2.51 -19.80 -7.49
CA ALA A 460 3.34 -20.92 -7.93
C ALA A 460 4.66 -21.09 -7.14
N LYS A 461 5.20 -20.02 -6.53
CA LYS A 461 6.38 -20.03 -5.64
C LYS A 461 6.08 -20.67 -4.29
N TRP A 462 4.93 -20.35 -3.67
CA TRP A 462 4.60 -20.77 -2.31
C TRP A 462 3.69 -22.00 -2.22
N GLY A 463 2.99 -22.36 -3.28
CA GLY A 463 2.25 -23.62 -3.40
C GLY A 463 0.89 -23.48 -4.10
N PRO A 464 0.19 -24.59 -4.38
CA PRO A 464 -1.21 -24.51 -4.79
C PRO A 464 -2.00 -23.74 -3.71
N ALA A 465 -2.94 -22.88 -4.10
CA ALA A 465 -3.61 -21.92 -3.22
C ALA A 465 -4.15 -22.50 -1.88
N ALA A 466 -4.55 -23.78 -1.86
CA ALA A 466 -5.00 -24.48 -0.65
C ALA A 466 -3.90 -24.84 0.37
N GLN A 467 -2.62 -24.55 0.08
CA GLN A 467 -1.45 -24.77 0.94
C GLN A 467 -0.74 -23.47 1.33
N ILE A 468 -1.17 -22.32 0.78
CA ILE A 468 -0.65 -21.00 1.14
C ILE A 468 -1.24 -20.60 2.50
N ASP A 469 -0.40 -20.40 3.50
CA ASP A 469 -0.77 -19.73 4.75
C ASP A 469 -0.84 -18.22 4.46
N PRO A 470 -1.99 -17.55 4.61
CA PRO A 470 -2.07 -16.10 4.40
C PRO A 470 -1.25 -15.29 5.41
N PHE A 471 -0.92 -15.83 6.59
CA PHE A 471 -0.19 -15.14 7.64
C PHE A 471 0.94 -16.03 8.21
N PRO A 472 1.97 -16.33 7.38
CA PRO A 472 2.97 -17.35 7.68
C PRO A 472 3.94 -16.90 8.78
N SER A 473 4.16 -17.77 9.77
CA SER A 473 5.05 -17.47 10.92
C SER A 473 6.41 -18.18 10.86
N SER A 474 6.75 -18.84 9.74
CA SER A 474 7.90 -19.76 9.60
C SER A 474 9.09 -19.16 8.83
N GLY A 475 9.10 -17.85 8.58
CA GLY A 475 10.18 -17.13 7.90
C GLY A 475 9.92 -16.86 6.42
N GLU A 476 8.71 -17.10 5.93
CA GLU A 476 8.28 -16.72 4.59
C GLU A 476 7.97 -15.22 4.52
N PHE A 477 8.63 -14.50 3.60
CA PHE A 477 8.57 -13.04 3.51
C PHE A 477 7.34 -12.54 2.72
N TYR A 478 6.13 -12.87 3.20
CA TYR A 478 4.87 -12.39 2.61
C TYR A 478 3.70 -12.39 3.59
N THR A 479 2.59 -11.81 3.15
CA THR A 479 1.26 -11.83 3.76
C THR A 479 0.18 -12.04 2.68
N LEU A 480 -1.07 -12.25 3.09
CA LEU A 480 -2.25 -12.34 2.21
C LEU A 480 -2.28 -11.25 1.15
N TRP A 481 -1.92 -10.03 1.53
CA TRP A 481 -2.24 -8.80 0.81
C TRP A 481 -1.19 -8.44 -0.24
N ASP A 482 0.02 -9.00 -0.11
CA ASP A 482 1.08 -8.93 -1.13
C ASP A 482 0.67 -9.61 -2.44
N PHE A 483 -0.29 -10.55 -2.40
CA PHE A 483 -0.90 -11.13 -3.59
C PHE A 483 -1.97 -10.22 -4.23
N PHE A 484 -2.44 -9.19 -3.54
CA PHE A 484 -3.61 -8.37 -3.92
C PHE A 484 -3.25 -6.87 -3.95
N THR A 485 -2.12 -6.51 -4.57
CA THR A 485 -1.63 -5.13 -4.60
C THR A 485 -2.54 -4.18 -5.42
N ALA A 486 -2.61 -2.92 -4.99
CA ALA A 486 -3.30 -1.84 -5.71
C ALA A 486 -2.50 -1.36 -6.95
N SER A 487 -2.36 -2.25 -7.92
CA SER A 487 -1.54 -2.06 -9.13
C SER A 487 -2.20 -1.24 -10.25
N PHE A 488 -3.49 -0.89 -10.14
CA PHE A 488 -4.19 -0.12 -11.17
C PHE A 488 -4.06 1.40 -10.96
N GLN A 489 -3.53 2.12 -11.95
CA GLN A 489 -3.44 3.59 -11.87
C GLN A 489 -4.80 4.25 -12.15
N CYS A 490 -5.35 4.94 -11.16
CA CYS A 490 -6.46 5.90 -11.32
C CYS A 490 -6.16 6.85 -12.51
N PRO A 491 -7.08 7.02 -13.48
CA PRO A 491 -6.86 7.87 -14.67
C PRO A 491 -7.02 9.38 -14.38
N HIS A 492 -7.23 9.74 -13.11
CA HIS A 492 -7.56 11.08 -12.61
C HIS A 492 -6.75 11.39 -11.35
N ARG A 493 -7.01 12.53 -10.69
CA ARG A 493 -6.23 12.94 -9.51
C ARG A 493 -6.67 12.14 -8.28
N LEU A 494 -5.70 11.53 -7.63
CA LEU A 494 -5.88 10.72 -6.42
C LEU A 494 -5.72 11.60 -5.16
N GLN A 495 -6.73 11.65 -4.30
CA GLN A 495 -6.82 12.63 -3.21
C GLN A 495 -7.33 11.97 -1.91
N ARG A 496 -6.56 12.04 -0.80
CA ARG A 496 -7.06 11.67 0.54
C ARG A 496 -8.02 12.75 1.04
N LEU A 497 -9.21 12.35 1.47
CA LEU A 497 -10.27 13.19 2.02
C LEU A 497 -10.60 12.71 3.44
N GLY A 498 -11.19 13.58 4.27
CA GLY A 498 -11.24 13.40 5.73
C GLY A 498 -9.99 13.89 6.45
N THR A 499 -9.95 13.68 7.76
CA THR A 499 -8.84 14.03 8.65
C THR A 499 -7.56 13.26 8.32
N GLY A 500 -6.41 13.73 8.82
CA GLY A 500 -5.23 12.89 8.98
C GLY A 500 -5.40 11.92 10.15
N GLY A 501 -4.74 10.76 10.06
CA GLY A 501 -5.06 9.60 10.88
C GLY A 501 -6.24 8.80 10.33
N ASP A 502 -6.85 8.02 11.22
CA ASP A 502 -8.10 7.29 11.00
C ASP A 502 -9.26 8.24 10.57
N GLY A 503 -10.29 7.71 9.92
CA GLY A 503 -11.42 8.47 9.35
C GLY A 503 -11.24 8.99 7.92
N GLY A 504 -10.01 9.08 7.39
CA GLY A 504 -9.73 9.54 6.02
C GLY A 504 -9.68 8.43 4.95
N LYS A 505 -10.18 8.70 3.73
CA LYS A 505 -10.20 7.77 2.58
C LYS A 505 -9.56 8.36 1.31
N TRP A 506 -9.06 7.51 0.42
CA TRP A 506 -8.52 7.92 -0.89
C TRP A 506 -9.56 7.88 -2.01
N VAL A 507 -9.74 9.01 -2.70
CA VAL A 507 -10.73 9.17 -3.77
C VAL A 507 -10.05 9.46 -5.10
N CYS A 508 -10.44 8.72 -6.14
CA CYS A 508 -10.02 8.93 -7.52
C CYS A 508 -10.93 9.94 -8.21
N GLY A 509 -10.38 11.00 -8.81
CA GLY A 509 -11.12 11.90 -9.69
C GLY A 509 -12.16 12.80 -9.02
N MET A 510 -11.95 13.17 -7.75
CA MET A 510 -12.86 14.06 -7.02
C MET A 510 -13.09 15.40 -7.73
N GLU A 511 -12.13 15.87 -8.53
CA GLU A 511 -12.27 17.05 -9.39
C GLU A 511 -13.38 16.92 -10.44
N ARG A 512 -13.70 15.70 -10.90
CA ARG A 512 -14.82 15.46 -11.82
C ARG A 512 -16.14 15.28 -11.06
N VAL A 513 -16.09 14.55 -9.94
CA VAL A 513 -17.27 14.33 -9.08
C VAL A 513 -17.81 15.64 -8.53
N ALA A 514 -16.93 16.58 -8.16
CA ALA A 514 -17.30 17.92 -7.69
C ALA A 514 -18.00 18.80 -8.73
N GLU A 515 -17.80 18.56 -10.03
CA GLU A 515 -18.41 19.30 -11.13
C GLU A 515 -19.83 18.78 -11.48
N LYS A 516 -20.22 17.61 -10.98
CA LYS A 516 -21.57 17.05 -11.19
C LYS A 516 -22.64 17.90 -10.50
N LYS A 517 -23.74 18.14 -11.22
CA LYS A 517 -24.94 18.84 -10.70
C LYS A 517 -25.79 17.96 -9.79
N ASP A 518 -25.76 16.65 -10.03
CA ASP A 518 -26.42 15.62 -9.24
C ASP A 518 -25.34 14.61 -8.86
N CYS A 519 -24.79 14.74 -7.66
CA CYS A 519 -23.73 13.89 -7.13
C CYS A 519 -24.24 13.12 -5.91
N VAL A 520 -24.08 11.80 -5.93
CA VAL A 520 -24.65 10.86 -4.95
C VAL A 520 -23.52 10.09 -4.26
N ILE A 521 -23.35 10.34 -2.96
CA ILE A 521 -22.39 9.63 -2.11
C ILE A 521 -23.15 8.70 -1.17
N TYR A 522 -22.73 7.45 -1.03
CA TYR A 522 -23.20 6.56 0.04
C TYR A 522 -22.03 6.30 0.98
N SER A 523 -22.27 6.47 2.27
CA SER A 523 -21.31 6.11 3.32
C SER A 523 -21.98 5.19 4.32
N VAL A 524 -21.37 4.03 4.55
CA VAL A 524 -21.89 2.99 5.42
C VAL A 524 -20.80 2.63 6.42
N GLY A 525 -21.11 2.73 7.71
CA GLY A 525 -20.12 2.82 8.77
C GLY A 525 -19.56 4.22 8.90
N ILE A 526 -19.98 4.93 9.94
CA ILE A 526 -19.66 6.34 10.18
C ILE A 526 -19.02 6.49 11.56
N ASN A 527 -19.43 5.69 12.55
CA ASN A 527 -18.80 5.60 13.88
C ASN A 527 -18.65 6.96 14.61
N GLY A 528 -19.47 7.96 14.24
CA GLY A 528 -19.47 9.30 14.83
C GLY A 528 -18.35 10.25 14.36
N GLU A 529 -17.42 9.79 13.53
CA GLU A 529 -16.50 10.65 12.76
C GLU A 529 -17.18 10.98 11.41
N SER A 530 -17.05 12.20 10.88
CA SER A 530 -17.61 12.51 9.54
C SER A 530 -16.80 13.53 8.75
N SER A 531 -15.50 13.59 8.98
CA SER A 531 -14.59 14.44 8.23
C SER A 531 -14.53 14.04 6.75
N PHE A 532 -14.60 12.74 6.42
CA PHE A 532 -14.60 12.26 5.04
C PHE A 532 -15.80 12.77 4.25
N GLU A 533 -17.00 12.57 4.81
CA GLU A 533 -18.26 13.02 4.24
C GLU A 533 -18.33 14.55 4.20
N ALA A 534 -17.79 15.26 5.21
CA ALA A 534 -17.69 16.72 5.20
C ALA A 534 -16.74 17.24 4.11
N HIS A 535 -15.56 16.63 3.92
CA HIS A 535 -14.62 17.00 2.86
C HIS A 535 -15.19 16.74 1.46
N LEU A 536 -16.03 15.71 1.30
CA LEU A 536 -16.78 15.47 0.07
C LEU A 536 -17.83 16.55 -0.19
N LEU A 537 -18.63 16.92 0.83
CA LEU A 537 -19.64 17.97 0.70
C LEU A 537 -19.06 19.38 0.55
N GLU A 538 -17.89 19.66 1.13
CA GLU A 538 -17.15 20.92 0.95
C GLU A 538 -16.71 21.10 -0.51
N ARG A 539 -16.18 20.03 -1.12
CA ARG A 539 -15.63 20.05 -2.47
C ARG A 539 -16.73 19.98 -3.54
N GLY A 540 -17.70 19.08 -3.36
CA GLY A 540 -18.85 18.94 -4.25
C GLY A 540 -20.03 19.77 -3.75
N ALA A 541 -20.17 21.00 -4.23
CA ALA A 541 -21.23 21.92 -3.80
C ALA A 541 -22.66 21.40 -4.06
N ALA A 542 -22.84 20.53 -5.05
CA ALA A 542 -24.10 19.85 -5.35
C ALA A 542 -24.13 18.35 -4.97
N CYS A 543 -23.06 17.84 -4.35
CA CYS A 543 -23.05 16.50 -3.77
C CYS A 543 -24.01 16.42 -2.57
N GLN A 544 -24.66 15.27 -2.45
CA GLN A 544 -25.44 14.84 -1.30
C GLN A 544 -24.91 13.49 -0.80
N VAL A 545 -25.00 13.25 0.51
CA VAL A 545 -24.51 12.02 1.15
C VAL A 545 -25.62 11.29 1.90
N TRP A 546 -25.71 9.98 1.71
CA TRP A 546 -26.60 9.09 2.44
C TRP A 546 -25.78 8.24 3.40
N GLY A 547 -26.06 8.38 4.69
CA GLY A 547 -25.31 7.75 5.78
C GLY A 547 -26.09 6.60 6.39
N TYR A 548 -25.45 5.44 6.49
CA TYR A 548 -26.04 4.21 7.02
C TYR A 548 -25.16 3.61 8.11
N ASP A 549 -25.58 3.74 9.36
CA ASP A 549 -24.85 3.19 10.50
C ASP A 549 -25.80 2.98 11.67
N PHE A 550 -25.97 1.74 12.12
CA PHE A 550 -26.87 1.41 13.23
C PHE A 550 -26.27 1.67 14.63
N SER A 551 -24.96 1.91 14.73
CA SER A 551 -24.27 2.15 16.01
C SER A 551 -24.47 3.58 16.51
N VAL A 552 -24.69 4.54 15.60
CA VAL A 552 -24.89 5.96 15.90
C VAL A 552 -26.27 6.48 15.46
N SER A 553 -26.66 7.66 15.95
CA SER A 553 -27.99 8.25 15.70
C SER A 553 -27.99 9.44 14.73
N SER A 554 -26.81 9.91 14.32
CA SER A 554 -26.59 10.97 13.34
C SER A 554 -25.20 10.83 12.71
N PHE A 555 -24.87 11.70 11.76
CA PHE A 555 -23.47 11.94 11.39
C PHE A 555 -22.69 12.56 12.56
N GLY A 556 -21.36 12.59 12.40
CA GLY A 556 -20.43 13.28 13.28
C GLY A 556 -20.59 14.80 13.28
N PRO A 557 -19.95 15.48 14.26
CA PRO A 557 -20.06 16.93 14.45
C PRO A 557 -19.61 17.77 13.25
N GLU A 558 -18.78 17.23 12.36
CA GLU A 558 -18.25 17.84 11.13
C GLU A 558 -19.38 18.15 10.14
N ILE A 559 -20.38 17.28 10.09
CA ILE A 559 -21.63 17.46 9.34
C ILE A 559 -22.64 18.23 10.20
N GLU A 560 -22.89 17.75 11.42
CA GLU A 560 -24.03 18.17 12.24
C GLU A 560 -23.95 19.63 12.72
N LYS A 561 -22.74 20.18 12.87
CA LYS A 561 -22.52 21.59 13.26
C LYS A 561 -22.47 22.55 12.06
N VAL A 562 -22.42 22.05 10.81
CA VAL A 562 -22.33 22.88 9.61
C VAL A 562 -23.70 22.93 8.91
N PRO A 563 -24.45 24.05 8.97
CA PRO A 563 -25.82 24.11 8.47
C PRO A 563 -25.96 23.97 6.95
N ASP A 564 -24.87 23.94 6.18
CA ASP A 564 -24.87 23.56 4.77
C ASP A 564 -24.79 22.06 4.56
N PHE A 565 -23.78 21.42 5.14
CA PHE A 565 -23.54 19.99 5.02
C PHE A 565 -24.74 19.19 5.57
N LYS A 566 -25.28 19.59 6.73
CA LYS A 566 -26.49 18.98 7.32
C LYS A 566 -27.75 19.07 6.44
N ARG A 567 -27.84 20.01 5.49
CA ARG A 567 -28.97 20.05 4.52
C ARG A 567 -28.77 19.12 3.31
N ARG A 568 -27.56 18.61 3.11
CA ARG A 568 -27.16 17.72 2.01
C ARG A 568 -26.80 16.31 2.50
N ALA A 569 -27.00 16.03 3.79
CA ALA A 569 -26.67 14.78 4.46
C ALA A 569 -27.93 14.10 5.00
N HIS A 570 -28.11 12.82 4.66
CA HIS A 570 -29.33 12.03 4.92
C HIS A 570 -28.98 10.78 5.73
N PHE A 571 -29.19 10.79 7.05
CA PHE A 571 -28.81 9.68 7.93
C PHE A 571 -29.93 8.66 8.17
N LYS A 572 -29.58 7.38 8.29
CA LYS A 572 -30.45 6.28 8.77
C LYS A 572 -29.68 5.27 9.64
N PRO A 573 -30.23 4.87 10.80
CA PRO A 573 -29.64 3.83 11.63
C PRO A 573 -29.97 2.41 11.13
N TYR A 574 -29.43 2.06 9.97
CA TYR A 574 -29.63 0.76 9.32
C TYR A 574 -28.28 0.04 9.12
N ALA A 575 -28.31 -1.29 9.18
CA ALA A 575 -27.19 -2.14 8.78
C ALA A 575 -27.25 -2.43 7.27
N LEU A 576 -26.07 -2.60 6.66
CA LEU A 576 -25.92 -3.10 5.29
C LEU A 576 -25.59 -4.59 5.33
N GLY A 577 -26.11 -5.37 4.38
CA GLY A 577 -25.81 -6.80 4.29
C GLY A 577 -26.21 -7.44 2.97
N GLY A 578 -25.94 -8.74 2.84
CA GLY A 578 -26.24 -9.53 1.64
C GLY A 578 -27.72 -9.89 1.42
N ALA A 579 -28.61 -9.57 2.37
CA ALA A 579 -30.06 -9.79 2.24
C ALA A 579 -30.86 -8.75 3.05
N ASP A 580 -32.07 -8.42 2.58
CA ASP A 580 -32.97 -7.50 3.28
C ASP A 580 -33.63 -8.19 4.48
N ALA A 581 -33.46 -7.59 5.67
CA ALA A 581 -34.16 -7.95 6.90
C ALA A 581 -34.71 -6.69 7.60
N PRO A 582 -35.74 -6.03 7.03
CA PRO A 582 -36.28 -4.75 7.52
C PRO A 582 -36.98 -4.83 8.89
N HIS A 583 -37.11 -6.03 9.45
CA HIS A 583 -37.70 -6.29 10.77
C HIS A 583 -36.70 -6.89 11.77
N ALA A 584 -35.42 -6.97 11.40
CA ALA A 584 -34.34 -7.27 12.33
C ALA A 584 -34.04 -6.07 13.24
N SER A 585 -33.22 -6.31 14.26
CA SER A 585 -32.68 -5.28 15.16
C SER A 585 -31.17 -5.46 15.23
N PRO A 586 -30.36 -4.62 14.54
CA PRO A 586 -30.78 -3.51 13.67
C PRO A 586 -31.47 -3.97 12.38
N PRO A 587 -32.28 -3.12 11.71
CA PRO A 587 -32.82 -3.42 10.39
C PRO A 587 -31.70 -3.53 9.36
N VAL A 588 -31.66 -4.63 8.61
CA VAL A 588 -30.64 -4.88 7.56
C VAL A 588 -31.24 -4.62 6.19
N TYR A 589 -30.48 -4.00 5.29
CA TYR A 589 -30.83 -3.82 3.89
C TYR A 589 -29.65 -4.14 2.96
N THR A 590 -29.96 -4.52 1.73
CA THR A 590 -29.02 -4.60 0.61
C THR A 590 -28.84 -3.23 -0.03
N LEU A 591 -27.66 -2.98 -0.63
CA LEU A 591 -27.41 -1.72 -1.34
C LEU A 591 -28.44 -1.44 -2.47
N PRO A 592 -28.85 -2.42 -3.31
CA PRO A 592 -29.89 -2.19 -4.31
C PRO A 592 -31.22 -1.72 -3.72
N THR A 593 -31.63 -2.26 -2.56
CA THR A 593 -32.87 -1.83 -1.89
C THR A 593 -32.74 -0.42 -1.30
N LEU A 594 -31.59 -0.04 -0.74
CA LEU A 594 -31.34 1.34 -0.30
C LEU A 594 -31.31 2.33 -1.47
N MET A 595 -30.70 1.96 -2.60
CA MET A 595 -30.72 2.76 -3.83
C MET A 595 -32.14 2.95 -4.37
N ALA A 596 -32.93 1.87 -4.45
CA ALA A 596 -34.32 1.94 -4.87
C ALA A 596 -35.19 2.80 -3.93
N ALA A 597 -35.00 2.69 -2.62
CA ALA A 597 -35.73 3.48 -1.62
C ALA A 597 -35.46 4.99 -1.73
N ASN A 598 -34.26 5.39 -2.14
CA ASN A 598 -33.89 6.78 -2.41
C ASN A 598 -34.16 7.23 -3.87
N ASN A 599 -34.70 6.35 -4.74
CA ASN A 599 -34.86 6.61 -6.18
C ASN A 599 -33.53 6.92 -6.89
N HIS A 600 -32.46 6.22 -6.54
CA HIS A 600 -31.14 6.35 -7.17
C HIS A 600 -30.82 5.16 -8.09
N THR A 601 -30.20 5.45 -9.23
CA THR A 601 -29.73 4.43 -10.20
C THR A 601 -28.21 4.33 -10.27
N PHE A 602 -27.48 5.25 -9.63
CA PHE A 602 -26.02 5.30 -9.60
C PHE A 602 -25.52 5.95 -8.30
N VAL A 603 -24.30 5.62 -7.87
CA VAL A 603 -23.59 6.22 -6.73
C VAL A 603 -22.18 6.61 -7.17
N ASP A 604 -21.81 7.88 -7.04
CA ASP A 604 -20.49 8.36 -7.50
C ASP A 604 -19.34 7.82 -6.65
N ILE A 605 -19.56 7.81 -5.33
CA ILE A 605 -18.59 7.41 -4.30
C ILE A 605 -19.34 6.56 -3.27
N LEU A 606 -18.93 5.31 -3.11
CA LEU A 606 -19.49 4.35 -2.18
C LEU A 606 -18.44 3.99 -1.12
N LYS A 607 -18.65 4.39 0.13
CA LYS A 607 -17.87 3.92 1.29
C LYS A 607 -18.61 2.75 1.96
N ILE A 608 -17.92 1.62 2.15
CA ILE A 608 -18.37 0.46 2.94
C ILE A 608 -17.31 0.18 4.02
N ASP A 609 -17.73 0.28 5.27
CA ASP A 609 -16.87 0.42 6.44
C ASP A 609 -17.51 -0.34 7.62
N ILE A 610 -17.69 -1.66 7.45
CA ILE A 610 -18.59 -2.46 8.30
C ILE A 610 -18.00 -3.81 8.71
N GLU A 611 -18.20 -4.17 9.98
CA GLU A 611 -17.68 -5.37 10.62
C GLU A 611 -18.11 -6.69 9.93
N GLY A 612 -17.28 -7.23 9.03
CA GLY A 612 -17.40 -8.59 8.48
C GLY A 612 -18.61 -8.86 7.55
N ALA A 613 -19.44 -7.86 7.25
CA ALA A 613 -20.62 -7.98 6.40
C ALA A 613 -20.36 -7.61 4.92
N GLU A 614 -19.17 -7.14 4.58
CA GLU A 614 -18.79 -6.58 3.28
C GLU A 614 -18.69 -7.65 2.21
N PHE A 615 -18.14 -8.83 2.55
CA PHE A 615 -18.06 -9.97 1.62
C PHE A 615 -19.44 -10.35 1.08
N ALA A 616 -20.40 -10.57 1.98
CA ALA A 616 -21.79 -10.91 1.63
C ALA A 616 -22.53 -9.75 0.94
N THR A 617 -22.22 -8.51 1.32
CA THR A 617 -22.76 -7.29 0.70
C THR A 617 -22.30 -7.17 -0.76
N LEU A 618 -21.00 -7.30 -1.04
CA LEU A 618 -20.47 -7.21 -2.40
C LEU A 618 -20.87 -8.40 -3.26
N ASP A 619 -20.94 -9.60 -2.69
CA ASP A 619 -21.47 -10.78 -3.39
C ASP A 619 -22.91 -10.57 -3.86
N ALA A 620 -23.81 -10.13 -2.96
CA ALA A 620 -25.19 -9.82 -3.29
C ALA A 620 -25.32 -8.66 -4.30
N LEU A 621 -24.44 -7.66 -4.23
CA LEU A 621 -24.38 -6.56 -5.18
C LEU A 621 -23.94 -7.03 -6.58
N ILE A 622 -22.97 -7.94 -6.67
CA ILE A 622 -22.51 -8.52 -7.94
C ILE A 622 -23.59 -9.43 -8.54
N ASP A 623 -24.33 -10.18 -7.72
CA ASP A 623 -25.44 -11.01 -8.19
C ASP A 623 -26.69 -10.22 -8.61
N ALA A 624 -26.89 -9.03 -8.04
CA ALA A 624 -27.89 -8.06 -8.51
C ALA A 624 -27.51 -7.43 -9.87
N TYR A 625 -26.22 -7.25 -10.14
CA TYR A 625 -25.69 -6.64 -11.38
C TYR A 625 -24.74 -7.57 -12.16
N PRO A 626 -25.21 -8.75 -12.61
CA PRO A 626 -24.34 -9.80 -13.15
C PRO A 626 -23.75 -9.40 -14.53
N PRO A 627 -22.41 -9.38 -14.70
CA PRO A 627 -21.75 -8.93 -15.93
C PRO A 627 -22.20 -9.65 -17.20
N ALA A 628 -22.59 -10.92 -17.10
CA ALA A 628 -23.08 -11.74 -18.22
C ALA A 628 -24.38 -11.21 -18.86
N ARG A 629 -25.08 -10.27 -18.23
CA ARG A 629 -26.27 -9.60 -18.79
C ARG A 629 -25.97 -8.20 -19.38
N GLY A 630 -24.70 -7.79 -19.40
CA GLY A 630 -24.32 -6.41 -19.74
C GLY A 630 -24.69 -5.39 -18.66
N ALA A 631 -25.13 -5.85 -17.48
CA ALA A 631 -25.25 -5.02 -16.30
C ALA A 631 -23.87 -4.64 -15.78
N TRP A 632 -23.77 -3.43 -15.24
CA TRP A 632 -22.57 -2.89 -14.60
C TRP A 632 -22.88 -2.61 -13.13
N LEU A 633 -21.85 -2.62 -12.28
CA LEU A 633 -22.02 -2.20 -10.89
C LEU A 633 -22.51 -0.74 -10.87
N PRO A 634 -23.49 -0.39 -10.02
CA PRO A 634 -24.19 0.89 -10.09
C PRO A 634 -23.43 2.01 -9.37
N PHE A 635 -22.10 1.99 -9.43
CA PHE A 635 -21.25 2.98 -8.77
C PHE A 635 -19.96 3.29 -9.53
N GLY A 636 -19.40 4.48 -9.29
CA GLY A 636 -18.18 4.95 -9.94
C GLY A 636 -16.89 4.46 -9.27
N GLN A 637 -16.83 4.56 -7.94
CA GLN A 637 -15.75 4.01 -7.13
C GLN A 637 -16.25 3.51 -5.77
N LEU A 638 -15.47 2.59 -5.18
CA LEU A 638 -15.72 1.95 -3.89
C LEU A 638 -14.51 2.15 -2.98
N GLN A 639 -14.72 2.80 -1.85
CA GLN A 639 -13.81 2.83 -0.70
C GLN A 639 -14.30 1.74 0.26
N ILE A 640 -13.51 0.69 0.45
CA ILE A 640 -13.93 -0.47 1.27
C ILE A 640 -12.83 -0.86 2.25
N GLU A 641 -13.23 -1.11 3.50
CA GLU A 641 -12.46 -1.94 4.43
C GLU A 641 -12.88 -3.41 4.32
N ILE A 642 -11.93 -4.35 4.41
CA ILE A 642 -12.14 -5.78 4.16
C ILE A 642 -11.65 -6.64 5.35
N HIS A 643 -12.55 -6.95 6.29
CA HIS A 643 -12.37 -7.74 7.53
C HIS A 643 -12.08 -9.22 7.25
N ALA A 644 -10.90 -9.53 6.70
CA ALA A 644 -10.57 -10.90 6.28
C ALA A 644 -10.30 -11.89 7.42
N ARG A 645 -10.02 -11.44 8.66
CA ARG A 645 -9.69 -12.36 9.76
C ARG A 645 -10.94 -13.01 10.37
N ASP A 646 -10.74 -14.22 10.94
CA ASP A 646 -11.71 -15.05 11.69
C ASP A 646 -13.03 -15.41 10.95
N SER A 647 -13.16 -15.00 9.69
CA SER A 647 -14.19 -15.42 8.72
C SER A 647 -13.73 -16.62 7.86
N GLU A 648 -14.59 -17.14 6.98
CA GLU A 648 -14.13 -18.15 6.01
C GLU A 648 -13.16 -17.60 4.96
N TYR A 649 -13.12 -16.27 4.79
CA TYR A 649 -12.20 -15.55 3.90
C TYR A 649 -10.80 -15.39 4.49
N ALA A 650 -10.58 -15.74 5.76
CA ALA A 650 -9.25 -15.92 6.35
C ALA A 650 -8.46 -17.07 5.69
N LYS A 651 -9.05 -17.81 4.74
CA LYS A 651 -8.41 -18.86 3.95
C LYS A 651 -8.06 -18.33 2.57
N PHE A 652 -6.79 -18.38 2.20
CA PHE A 652 -6.27 -17.87 0.93
C PHE A 652 -7.10 -18.25 -0.31
N PRO A 653 -7.58 -19.51 -0.51
CA PRO A 653 -8.44 -19.86 -1.65
C PRO A 653 -9.77 -19.10 -1.69
N ARG A 654 -10.40 -18.85 -0.54
CA ARG A 654 -11.68 -18.14 -0.47
C ARG A 654 -11.52 -16.65 -0.72
N PHE A 655 -10.48 -16.06 -0.14
CA PHE A 655 -10.13 -14.68 -0.44
C PHE A 655 -9.83 -14.49 -1.94
N LEU A 656 -9.04 -15.38 -2.55
CA LEU A 656 -8.74 -15.35 -3.98
C LEU A 656 -10.00 -15.52 -4.86
N GLU A 657 -10.87 -16.50 -4.54
CA GLU A 657 -12.13 -16.74 -5.26
C GLU A 657 -13.04 -15.49 -5.28
N TRP A 658 -13.18 -14.85 -4.12
CA TRP A 658 -13.96 -13.62 -3.92
C TRP A 658 -13.28 -12.40 -4.57
N TRP A 659 -11.97 -12.24 -4.40
CA TRP A 659 -11.22 -11.14 -4.98
C TRP A 659 -11.32 -11.12 -6.51
N GLU A 660 -11.12 -12.28 -7.14
CA GLU A 660 -11.30 -12.41 -8.58
C GLU A 660 -12.77 -12.19 -9.01
N ARG A 661 -13.76 -12.34 -8.12
CA ARG A 661 -15.16 -11.97 -8.40
C ARG A 661 -15.27 -10.45 -8.58
N LEU A 662 -14.58 -9.66 -7.76
CA LEU A 662 -14.47 -8.20 -7.90
C LEU A 662 -13.80 -7.82 -9.24
N GLU A 663 -12.67 -8.46 -9.55
CA GLU A 663 -11.93 -8.25 -10.80
C GLU A 663 -12.75 -8.61 -12.03
N ARG A 664 -13.49 -9.74 -11.97
CA ARG A 664 -14.43 -10.20 -13.01
C ARG A 664 -15.69 -9.32 -13.09
N ALA A 665 -16.10 -8.65 -12.02
CA ALA A 665 -17.20 -7.69 -12.01
C ALA A 665 -16.83 -6.35 -12.69
N GLY A 666 -15.55 -5.98 -12.66
CA GLY A 666 -15.02 -4.76 -13.27
C GLY A 666 -14.40 -3.78 -12.27
N LEU A 667 -14.09 -4.23 -11.05
CA LEU A 667 -13.37 -3.41 -10.06
C LEU A 667 -11.86 -3.54 -10.24
N ARG A 668 -11.14 -2.46 -9.96
CA ARG A 668 -9.67 -2.41 -9.96
C ARG A 668 -9.14 -1.62 -8.76
N PRO A 669 -8.26 -2.20 -7.92
CA PRO A 669 -7.70 -1.51 -6.76
C PRO A 669 -6.68 -0.45 -7.20
N PHE A 670 -6.94 0.81 -6.88
CA PHE A 670 -6.04 1.95 -7.16
C PHE A 670 -5.33 2.51 -5.94
N TRP A 671 -5.73 2.10 -4.73
CA TRP A 671 -5.01 2.40 -3.50
C TRP A 671 -5.22 1.33 -2.42
N THR A 672 -4.27 1.24 -1.49
CA THR A 672 -4.28 0.43 -0.25
C THR A 672 -3.76 1.28 0.91
N GLU A 673 -4.46 1.32 2.05
CA GLU A 673 -4.02 2.07 3.24
C GLU A 673 -4.22 1.28 4.55
N PRO A 674 -3.14 1.04 5.33
CA PRO A 674 -3.24 0.33 6.60
C PRO A 674 -3.54 1.09 7.88
N ASN A 675 -4.29 0.34 8.68
CA ASN A 675 -4.40 0.34 10.10
C ASN A 675 -3.07 0.07 10.75
N LEU A 676 -2.55 1.14 11.30
CA LEU A 676 -1.26 1.18 11.97
C LEU A 676 -1.46 1.71 13.40
N VAL A 677 -2.63 2.31 13.66
CA VAL A 677 -3.15 2.70 14.97
C VAL A 677 -3.43 1.48 15.85
N TYR A 678 -4.27 0.55 15.40
CA TYR A 678 -4.73 -0.62 16.18
C TYR A 678 -3.58 -1.61 16.48
N VAL A 679 -2.53 -1.57 15.65
CA VAL A 679 -1.24 -2.25 15.85
C VAL A 679 -0.56 -1.78 17.16
N ASN A 680 -0.58 -0.45 17.42
CA ASN A 680 -0.17 0.09 18.71
C ASN A 680 -1.14 -0.34 19.83
N LEU A 681 -2.45 -0.25 19.59
CA LEU A 681 -3.48 -0.42 20.62
C LEU A 681 -3.57 -1.84 21.18
N VAL A 682 -3.77 -2.85 20.32
CA VAL A 682 -4.19 -4.19 20.77
C VAL A 682 -3.02 -5.14 21.04
N GLN A 683 -1.85 -4.90 20.42
CA GLN A 683 -0.66 -5.73 20.66
C GLN A 683 0.49 -4.99 21.36
N GLY A 684 0.35 -3.67 21.61
CA GLY A 684 1.43 -2.85 22.18
C GLY A 684 2.63 -2.71 21.23
N VAL A 685 2.43 -3.01 19.94
CA VAL A 685 3.50 -3.14 18.96
C VAL A 685 3.58 -1.86 18.14
N ARG A 686 4.74 -1.22 18.19
CA ARG A 686 4.97 0.02 17.46
C ARG A 686 5.31 -0.29 15.99
N PRO A 687 4.55 0.21 15.00
CA PRO A 687 4.85 0.05 13.57
C PRO A 687 6.03 0.97 13.20
N THR A 688 7.22 0.48 13.54
CA THR A 688 8.47 1.24 13.71
C THR A 688 9.41 1.16 12.52
N LEU A 689 9.17 0.22 11.62
CA LEU A 689 9.66 0.35 10.27
C LEU A 689 8.63 1.18 9.52
N ALA A 690 9.09 2.19 8.81
CA ALA A 690 8.49 2.50 7.53
C ALA A 690 9.52 2.77 6.47
N GLU A 691 9.52 1.87 5.50
CA GLU A 691 9.92 2.16 4.15
C GLU A 691 9.36 3.56 3.68
N VAL A 692 10.09 4.38 2.90
CA VAL A 692 9.77 5.72 2.31
C VAL A 692 10.47 6.01 0.86
N ARG A 693 9.79 5.81 -0.31
CA ARG A 693 10.02 5.99 -1.83
C ARG A 693 10.35 7.40 -2.32
N LEU A 694 11.41 8.09 -1.89
CA LEU A 694 11.54 9.51 -2.31
C LEU A 694 11.54 9.79 -3.83
N LEU A 695 10.42 10.16 -4.51
CA LEU A 695 10.47 10.77 -5.86
C LEU A 695 11.53 11.88 -5.91
N ARG A 696 11.85 12.61 -4.82
CA ARG A 696 10.90 13.48 -4.09
C ARG A 696 9.69 12.81 -3.38
N LEU A 697 9.90 12.19 -2.18
CA LEU A 697 9.02 11.48 -1.14
C LEU A 697 8.00 10.34 -1.64
N SER A 698 7.24 9.52 -0.82
CA SER A 698 7.74 8.16 -0.43
C SER A 698 7.07 6.97 0.43
N LEU A 699 7.17 5.66 -0.03
CA LEU A 699 7.39 4.26 0.63
C LEU A 699 6.57 3.85 1.88
N PHE A 700 6.77 2.60 2.30
CA PHE A 700 5.91 1.68 3.06
C PHE A 700 5.84 1.89 4.61
N PHE A 701 6.08 0.87 5.47
CA PHE A 701 5.69 0.70 6.93
C PHE A 701 5.85 -0.79 7.36
N VAL A 702 5.57 -1.22 8.61
CA VAL A 702 5.07 -2.59 8.95
C VAL A 702 4.02 -2.69 10.09
N ARG A 703 3.12 -3.70 10.03
CA ARG A 703 1.72 -3.78 10.55
C ARG A 703 1.32 -5.10 11.27
N GLY A 704 0.46 -5.08 12.31
CA GLY A 704 -0.20 -6.29 12.87
C GLY A 704 -1.17 -6.16 14.08
N ALA A 705 -2.47 -6.46 13.86
CA ALA A 705 -3.59 -6.65 14.82
C ALA A 705 -4.88 -7.14 14.07
N ASP A 706 -6.09 -7.18 14.67
CA ASP A 706 -7.29 -7.98 14.27
C ASP A 706 -8.22 -7.46 13.12
N GLY A 707 -8.55 -8.22 12.06
CA GLY A 707 -7.82 -8.11 10.79
C GLY A 707 -8.61 -7.70 9.54
N CYS A 708 -8.26 -6.56 8.94
CA CYS A 708 -8.91 -5.92 7.78
C CYS A 708 -7.92 -5.43 6.68
N VAL A 709 -8.40 -4.87 5.55
CA VAL A 709 -7.66 -3.94 4.64
C VAL A 709 -8.56 -2.89 4.01
N GLN A 710 -8.13 -1.61 4.03
CA GLN A 710 -8.67 -0.58 3.14
C GLN A 710 -8.17 -0.71 1.70
N TYR A 711 -9.09 -0.89 0.77
CA TYR A 711 -8.89 -0.71 -0.66
C TYR A 711 -9.76 0.42 -1.19
N SER A 712 -9.21 1.19 -2.12
CA SER A 712 -10.02 2.04 -3.00
C SER A 712 -10.06 1.43 -4.40
N PHE A 713 -11.23 1.00 -4.85
CA PHE A 713 -11.48 0.44 -6.17
C PHE A 713 -12.14 1.44 -7.10
N ILE A 714 -11.68 1.51 -8.34
CA ILE A 714 -12.40 2.15 -9.45
C ILE A 714 -13.21 1.08 -10.18
N ASN A 715 -14.47 1.37 -10.48
CA ASN A 715 -15.22 0.60 -11.44
C ASN A 715 -14.73 1.00 -12.84
N ILE A 716 -14.12 0.08 -13.58
CA ILE A 716 -13.67 0.32 -14.96
C ILE A 716 -14.76 -0.01 -16.00
N ARG A 717 -15.97 -0.40 -15.56
CA ARG A 717 -17.10 -0.75 -16.42
C ARG A 717 -18.27 0.19 -16.21
N GLY A 718 -18.50 1.03 -17.21
CA GLY A 718 -19.75 1.73 -17.36
C GLY A 718 -19.66 2.82 -18.41
N LYS A 719 -20.54 3.80 -18.26
CA LYS A 719 -20.34 5.16 -18.79
C LYS A 719 -20.55 6.10 -17.63
N HIS A 720 -19.46 6.51 -17.00
CA HIS A 720 -19.43 7.49 -15.91
C HIS A 720 -18.14 8.32 -16.02
N GLU A 721 -18.04 9.33 -15.17
CA GLU A 721 -17.05 10.41 -15.22
C GLU A 721 -15.61 9.91 -15.02
N LEU A 722 -15.43 8.82 -14.27
CA LEU A 722 -14.10 8.27 -13.99
C LEU A 722 -13.52 7.43 -15.13
N VAL A 723 -14.31 7.12 -16.17
CA VAL A 723 -13.95 6.18 -17.24
C VAL A 723 -14.21 6.67 -18.66
N SER A 724 -14.87 7.82 -18.83
CA SER A 724 -15.12 8.43 -20.15
C SER A 724 -15.33 9.93 -20.05
N ASP A 725 -14.94 10.66 -21.09
CA ASP A 725 -15.12 12.13 -21.15
C ASP A 725 -16.53 12.58 -21.60
N LEU A 726 -17.44 11.63 -21.81
CA LEU A 726 -18.81 11.84 -22.29
C LEU A 726 -19.73 12.63 -21.34
N HIS A 727 -19.30 12.86 -20.10
CA HIS A 727 -20.11 13.49 -19.04
C HIS A 727 -19.73 14.95 -18.75
N LEU A 728 -18.78 15.53 -19.52
CA LEU A 728 -18.41 16.96 -19.45
C LEU A 728 -18.94 17.78 -20.64
N GLN A 729 -19.99 17.29 -21.32
CA GLN A 729 -20.68 17.95 -22.45
C GLN A 729 -22.16 18.19 -22.11
#